data_AF-A0A378W8R3-F1
#
_entry.id   AF-A0A378W8R3-F1
#
_cell.length_a   1.000
_cell.length_b   1.000
_cell.length_c   1.000
_cell.angle_alpha   90.00
_cell.angle_beta   90.00
_cell.angle_gamma   90.00
#
_symmetry.space_group_name_H-M   'P 1'
#
loop_
_entity.id
_entity.type
_entity.pdbx_description
1 polymer ?
#
loop_
_entity_poly.entity_id
_entity_poly.type
_entity_poly.pdbx_seq_one_letter_code
_entity_poly.pdbx_strand_id
1 'polypeptide(L)'
;MSALDGFYSTWNKARETFGVGTPTDGSQYDGSSSKLLQMKSTIESAAPDDRWQGSGSQAYAAANKEHAGVYEKLADLDKKMAAEVTNAANIVTNGRTRLDNTKSWVDSAVNSLPSGLSSQAREKSLIPIAKEGITQVNNTVQNANKDMNTVAGRFTGLKGEFDALTNQKFAPGEKKGDAEGLTDKDGDGKPDEDDVHKRAEQDVQDALSGNKEAAARVEDALSGIKPGHQLSEQQGAYLSQMQAQQHGMSVDELKAAEERLGEHRGIISNSWQLMSNDDVHFPKTETKVDALDNSQNMETGGRSQLPESVQQALGRKDLNSFLSNFDKPSEYAENARQVSTIADIVSHGNSELQRDTGLDAAMLDWSRDTLHDPLRPSLWSAVTGAGGFPEYAEARDNALADVFNTAGRDHAAVSSELSSETGQQFLTDLHNHVWADAPDSVDNKNSVHSLISWIGDEAHSPNEETATRAGVAAHALAQNLSDNHERYVNPPDVPGGPVTPNVANLNPAMIAADAVALEPYQEALVGHNSDIRGFEPIGSPGDGDLEAARNVFEVIDSDRGAAKEFNAAAEQKVINHQQAFAHAAAGSDEAIADTPKGDLKAAAYLQGAINGGAEQEAIARGLQDSEIAKSMYDIKKSGLDVLFGELPGKDHIPGYDMTRDMVESAFLGANPEPGKADPAVQIDTSQHAVTSTSYQVANALEVHRGVPEIPDKFFDGNQLKSPDQISTSERSEYATSLNNYLQKHGYGGLGTTYDMYYEDGAGK
;
A
#
# COMPACT_ATOMS: atom_id res chain seq x y z
N MET A 1 25.79 31.61 -2.06
CA MET A 1 25.18 32.17 -3.28
C MET A 1 24.91 33.64 -3.05
N SER A 2 25.23 34.50 -4.00
CA SER A 2 24.86 35.92 -3.95
C SER A 2 23.38 36.12 -4.26
N ALA A 3 22.80 37.26 -3.89
CA ALA A 3 21.41 37.59 -4.23
C ALA A 3 21.18 37.59 -5.76
N LEU A 4 22.21 37.94 -6.53
CA LEU A 4 22.16 37.97 -7.98
C LEU A 4 22.15 36.56 -8.60
N ASP A 5 22.86 35.60 -8.01
CA ASP A 5 22.82 34.19 -8.43
C ASP A 5 21.40 33.62 -8.27
N GLY A 6 20.72 33.98 -7.18
CA GLY A 6 19.33 33.62 -6.94
C GLY A 6 18.38 34.17 -8.00
N PHE A 7 18.58 35.42 -8.44
CA PHE A 7 17.82 36.01 -9.54
C PHE A 7 18.05 35.25 -10.85
N TYR A 8 19.30 35.02 -11.28
CA TYR A 8 19.56 34.36 -12.57
C TYR A 8 19.07 32.93 -12.60
N SER A 9 19.17 32.20 -11.48
CA SER A 9 18.61 30.85 -11.35
C SER A 9 17.08 30.87 -11.53
N THR A 10 16.40 31.77 -10.83
CA THR A 10 14.94 31.92 -10.92
C THR A 10 14.51 32.34 -12.33
N TRP A 11 15.22 33.29 -12.94
CA TRP A 11 14.97 33.74 -14.31
C TRP A 11 15.16 32.63 -15.32
N ASN A 12 16.22 31.82 -15.19
CA ASN A 12 16.50 30.74 -16.13
C ASN A 12 15.42 29.67 -16.07
N LYS A 13 15.05 29.23 -14.87
CA LYS A 13 13.92 28.29 -14.65
C LYS A 13 12.62 28.83 -15.24
N ALA A 14 12.28 30.10 -14.95
CA ALA A 14 11.09 30.73 -15.50
C ALA A 14 11.14 30.85 -17.03
N ARG A 15 12.32 30.99 -17.64
CA ARG A 15 12.46 31.05 -19.09
C ARG A 15 12.32 29.68 -19.75
N GLU A 16 12.79 28.63 -19.09
CA GLU A 16 12.65 27.24 -19.55
C GLU A 16 11.18 26.80 -19.63
N THR A 17 10.30 27.28 -18.74
CA THR A 17 8.86 26.95 -18.79
C THR A 17 8.15 27.50 -20.02
N PHE A 18 8.70 28.53 -20.67
CA PHE A 18 8.18 29.03 -21.95
C PHE A 18 8.69 28.22 -23.14
N GLY A 19 9.54 27.20 -22.95
CA GLY A 19 10.12 26.37 -24.00
C GLY A 19 11.17 27.06 -24.88
N VAL A 20 11.60 26.37 -25.93
CA VAL A 20 12.60 26.84 -26.92
C VAL A 20 12.03 26.85 -28.34
N GLY A 21 12.68 27.56 -29.27
CA GLY A 21 12.25 27.65 -30.68
C GLY A 21 11.06 28.59 -30.94
N THR A 22 10.67 28.79 -32.20
CA THR A 22 9.50 29.63 -32.54
C THR A 22 8.22 28.84 -32.26
N PRO A 23 7.29 29.33 -31.41
CA PRO A 23 6.01 28.66 -31.20
C PRO A 23 5.22 28.55 -32.51
N THR A 24 4.61 27.40 -32.74
CA THR A 24 3.74 27.19 -33.91
C THR A 24 2.45 27.97 -33.73
N ASP A 25 2.09 28.80 -34.70
CA ASP A 25 0.83 29.54 -34.72
C ASP A 25 -0.28 28.75 -35.43
N GLY A 26 -1.48 29.35 -35.51
CA GLY A 26 -2.63 28.69 -36.13
C GLY A 26 -2.65 28.69 -37.64
N SER A 27 -1.65 29.22 -38.35
CA SER A 27 -1.66 29.37 -39.81
C SER A 27 -1.82 28.04 -40.56
N GLN A 28 -1.42 26.92 -39.94
CA GLN A 28 -1.64 25.57 -40.47
C GLN A 28 -3.12 25.20 -40.67
N TYR A 29 -4.04 25.89 -39.98
CA TYR A 29 -5.48 25.65 -40.06
C TYR A 29 -6.18 26.52 -41.12
N ASP A 30 -5.52 27.55 -41.68
CA ASP A 30 -6.13 28.49 -42.65
C ASP A 30 -6.62 27.81 -43.94
N GLY A 31 -6.09 26.62 -44.28
CA GLY A 31 -6.47 25.86 -45.47
C GLY A 31 -7.82 25.16 -45.36
N SER A 32 -8.19 24.67 -44.18
CA SER A 32 -9.35 23.80 -43.96
C SER A 32 -10.68 24.54 -44.15
N SER A 33 -10.78 25.75 -43.61
CA SER A 33 -11.92 26.65 -43.77
C SER A 33 -12.28 26.91 -45.24
N SER A 34 -11.26 27.12 -46.09
CA SER A 34 -11.50 27.39 -47.52
C SER A 34 -12.09 26.17 -48.24
N LYS A 35 -11.65 24.97 -47.87
CA LYS A 35 -12.14 23.70 -48.42
C LYS A 35 -13.56 23.41 -47.96
N LEU A 36 -13.89 23.69 -46.70
CA LEU A 36 -15.25 23.57 -46.17
C LEU A 36 -16.23 24.50 -46.90
N LEU A 37 -15.83 25.75 -47.18
CA LEU A 37 -16.65 26.67 -47.98
C LEU A 37 -16.81 26.21 -49.44
N GLN A 38 -15.82 25.52 -50.02
CA GLN A 38 -15.97 24.87 -51.33
C GLN A 38 -16.96 23.71 -51.28
N MET A 39 -16.95 22.91 -50.21
CA MET A 39 -17.90 21.81 -50.01
C MET A 39 -19.33 22.34 -49.84
N LYS A 40 -19.51 23.45 -49.09
CA LYS A 40 -20.78 24.21 -49.05
C LYS A 40 -21.26 24.57 -50.45
N SER A 41 -20.41 25.24 -51.23
CA SER A 41 -20.77 25.65 -52.60
C SER A 41 -21.12 24.46 -53.50
N THR A 42 -20.43 23.33 -53.34
CA THR A 42 -20.70 22.10 -54.09
C THR A 42 -22.09 21.56 -53.77
N ILE A 43 -22.47 21.48 -52.50
CA ILE A 43 -23.81 21.03 -52.09
C ILE A 43 -24.90 22.00 -52.52
N GLU A 44 -24.68 23.31 -52.40
CA GLU A 44 -25.62 24.32 -52.88
C GLU A 44 -25.85 24.22 -54.39
N SER A 45 -24.80 23.88 -55.16
CA SER A 45 -24.91 23.67 -56.61
C SER A 45 -25.68 22.41 -57.01
N ALA A 46 -25.83 21.45 -56.10
CA ALA A 46 -26.57 20.21 -56.32
C ALA A 46 -28.09 20.36 -56.07
N ALA A 47 -28.61 21.58 -55.91
CA ALA A 47 -30.04 21.81 -55.69
C ALA A 47 -30.91 21.22 -56.82
N PRO A 48 -32.11 20.70 -56.50
CA PRO A 48 -33.06 20.24 -57.53
C PRO A 48 -33.40 21.36 -58.52
N ASP A 49 -33.47 21.01 -59.81
CA ASP A 49 -33.88 21.92 -60.88
C ASP A 49 -35.32 21.64 -61.35
N ASP A 50 -35.78 22.36 -62.37
CA ASP A 50 -37.13 22.25 -62.92
C ASP A 50 -37.51 20.82 -63.38
N ARG A 51 -36.55 19.90 -63.55
CA ARG A 51 -36.77 18.51 -63.95
C ARG A 51 -37.10 17.59 -62.77
N TRP A 52 -36.87 18.00 -61.52
CA TRP A 52 -37.17 17.21 -60.32
C TRP A 52 -38.02 17.98 -59.32
N GLN A 53 -39.33 17.73 -59.36
CA GLN A 53 -40.34 18.40 -58.53
C GLN A 53 -41.12 17.37 -57.69
N GLY A 54 -41.43 17.69 -56.44
CA GLY A 54 -42.20 16.83 -55.53
C GLY A 54 -41.70 16.92 -54.09
N SER A 55 -42.29 16.14 -53.18
CA SER A 55 -41.88 16.11 -51.76
C SER A 55 -40.42 15.68 -51.59
N GLY A 56 -39.97 14.67 -52.35
CA GLY A 56 -38.59 14.20 -52.29
C GLY A 56 -37.56 15.24 -52.75
N SER A 57 -37.89 16.08 -53.74
CA SER A 57 -36.98 17.17 -54.13
C SER A 57 -36.97 18.30 -53.10
N GLN A 58 -38.10 18.57 -52.43
CA GLN A 58 -38.15 19.53 -51.31
C GLN A 58 -37.37 19.04 -50.09
N ALA A 59 -37.48 17.75 -49.73
CA ALA A 59 -36.72 17.14 -48.63
C ALA A 59 -35.22 17.14 -48.91
N TYR A 60 -34.82 16.80 -50.15
CA TYR A 60 -33.42 16.87 -50.58
C TYR A 60 -32.88 18.31 -50.57
N ALA A 61 -33.64 19.30 -51.03
CA ALA A 61 -33.25 20.71 -50.96
C ALA A 61 -33.10 21.20 -49.51
N ALA A 62 -33.96 20.74 -48.59
CA ALA A 62 -33.87 21.06 -47.17
C ALA A 62 -32.61 20.45 -46.54
N ALA A 63 -32.33 19.16 -46.79
CA ALA A 63 -31.12 18.49 -46.32
C ALA A 63 -29.84 19.15 -46.85
N ASN A 64 -29.79 19.48 -48.14
CA ASN A 64 -28.66 20.20 -48.74
C ASN A 64 -28.43 21.57 -48.08
N LYS A 65 -29.50 22.28 -47.72
CA LYS A 65 -29.40 23.56 -46.99
C LYS A 65 -28.84 23.38 -45.58
N GLU A 66 -29.21 22.31 -44.89
CA GLU A 66 -28.65 21.98 -43.56
C GLU A 66 -27.17 21.59 -43.66
N HIS A 67 -26.80 20.74 -44.63
CA HIS A 67 -25.40 20.38 -44.88
C HIS A 67 -24.54 21.60 -45.23
N ALA A 68 -25.06 22.50 -46.06
CA ALA A 68 -24.41 23.78 -46.38
C ALA A 68 -24.17 24.62 -45.11
N GLY A 69 -25.14 24.63 -44.18
CA GLY A 69 -25.02 25.29 -42.88
C GLY A 69 -24.00 24.64 -41.94
N VAL A 70 -23.87 23.30 -41.95
CA VAL A 70 -22.81 22.58 -41.20
C VAL A 70 -21.43 23.01 -41.68
N TYR A 71 -21.20 22.97 -43.00
CA TYR A 71 -19.90 23.33 -43.56
C TYR A 71 -19.51 24.78 -43.30
N GLU A 72 -20.48 25.70 -43.31
CA GLU A 72 -20.25 27.09 -42.91
C GLU A 72 -19.83 27.21 -41.44
N LYS A 73 -20.55 26.56 -40.53
CA LYS A 73 -20.22 26.58 -39.10
C LYS A 73 -18.87 25.93 -38.81
N LEU A 74 -18.55 24.81 -39.44
CA LEU A 74 -17.23 24.17 -39.33
C LEU A 74 -16.12 25.08 -39.83
N ALA A 75 -16.33 25.79 -40.95
CA ALA A 75 -15.36 26.74 -41.47
C ALA A 75 -15.13 27.93 -40.52
N ASP A 76 -16.18 28.40 -39.85
CA ASP A 76 -16.05 29.46 -38.86
C ASP A 76 -15.33 28.99 -37.59
N LEU A 77 -15.63 27.78 -37.11
CA LEU A 77 -14.97 27.18 -35.95
C LEU A 77 -13.49 26.92 -36.18
N ASP A 78 -13.13 26.44 -37.37
CA ASP A 78 -11.75 26.21 -37.79
C ASP A 78 -10.93 27.52 -37.74
N LYS A 79 -11.49 28.65 -38.23
CA LYS A 79 -10.86 29.98 -38.07
C LYS A 79 -10.71 30.41 -36.62
N LYS A 80 -11.72 30.17 -35.78
CA LYS A 80 -11.65 30.52 -34.36
C LYS A 80 -10.55 29.69 -33.66
N MET A 81 -10.43 28.41 -33.99
CA MET A 81 -9.37 27.54 -33.48
C MET A 81 -7.98 28.04 -33.89
N ALA A 82 -7.79 28.38 -35.17
CA ALA A 82 -6.56 28.98 -35.67
C ALA A 82 -6.17 30.26 -34.91
N ALA A 83 -7.15 31.12 -34.65
CA ALA A 83 -6.94 32.35 -33.88
C ALA A 83 -6.48 32.06 -32.45
N GLU A 84 -7.07 31.09 -31.76
CA GLU A 84 -6.70 30.77 -30.37
C GLU A 84 -5.34 30.07 -30.25
N VAL A 85 -4.95 29.22 -31.21
CA VAL A 85 -3.58 28.68 -31.28
C VAL A 85 -2.56 29.82 -31.48
N THR A 86 -2.90 30.80 -32.33
CA THR A 86 -2.07 32.00 -32.53
C THR A 86 -1.97 32.84 -31.26
N ASN A 87 -3.06 32.98 -30.50
CA ASN A 87 -3.05 33.69 -29.21
C ASN A 87 -2.13 33.00 -28.19
N ALA A 88 -2.17 31.67 -28.11
CA ALA A 88 -1.27 30.90 -27.24
C ALA A 88 0.22 31.12 -27.62
N ALA A 89 0.55 31.02 -28.92
CA ALA A 89 1.89 31.30 -29.43
C ALA A 89 2.37 32.72 -29.10
N ASN A 90 1.48 33.71 -29.17
CA ASN A 90 1.76 35.10 -28.80
C ASN A 90 2.03 35.27 -27.30
N ILE A 91 1.28 34.57 -26.42
CA ILE A 91 1.51 34.60 -24.97
C ILE A 91 2.92 34.09 -24.65
N VAL A 92 3.32 32.98 -25.28
CA VAL A 92 4.66 32.40 -25.08
C VAL A 92 5.75 33.36 -25.54
N THR A 93 5.59 33.90 -26.76
CA THR A 93 6.56 34.83 -27.34
C THR A 93 6.72 36.10 -26.49
N ASN A 94 5.59 36.69 -26.08
CA ASN A 94 5.58 37.89 -25.25
C ASN A 94 6.14 37.63 -23.84
N GLY A 95 5.86 36.48 -23.25
CA GLY A 95 6.43 36.05 -21.97
C GLY A 95 7.96 36.00 -22.02
N ARG A 96 8.52 35.34 -23.04
CA ARG A 96 9.98 35.29 -23.25
C ARG A 96 10.58 36.68 -23.44
N THR A 97 9.97 37.53 -24.27
CA THR A 97 10.44 38.91 -24.45
C THR A 97 10.43 39.70 -23.14
N ARG A 98 9.39 39.54 -22.31
CA ARG A 98 9.33 40.20 -21.00
C ARG A 98 10.41 39.69 -20.04
N LEU A 99 10.64 38.38 -19.99
CA LEU A 99 11.73 37.80 -19.20
C LEU A 99 13.09 38.32 -19.66
N ASP A 100 13.36 38.34 -20.97
CA ASP A 100 14.61 38.84 -21.54
C ASP A 100 14.82 40.34 -21.22
N ASN A 101 13.75 41.14 -21.22
CA ASN A 101 13.76 42.53 -20.80
C ASN A 101 14.05 42.68 -19.30
N THR A 102 13.45 41.86 -18.43
CA THR A 102 13.72 41.88 -16.99
C THR A 102 15.17 41.53 -16.67
N LYS A 103 15.74 40.52 -17.36
CA LYS A 103 17.18 40.22 -17.23
C LYS A 103 18.05 41.39 -17.66
N SER A 104 17.76 41.98 -18.81
CA SER A 104 18.49 43.15 -19.31
C SER A 104 18.42 44.34 -18.34
N TRP A 105 17.27 44.54 -17.70
CA TRP A 105 17.09 45.55 -16.66
C TRP A 105 17.94 45.25 -15.42
N VAL A 106 17.95 44.00 -14.91
CA VAL A 106 18.82 43.61 -13.79
C VAL A 106 20.29 43.81 -14.13
N ASP A 107 20.74 43.34 -15.30
CA ASP A 107 22.13 43.50 -15.75
C ASP A 107 22.53 44.99 -15.80
N SER A 108 21.65 45.84 -16.30
CA SER A 108 21.86 47.30 -16.36
C SER A 108 21.91 47.94 -14.97
N ALA A 109 21.03 47.52 -14.06
CA ALA A 109 21.00 48.01 -12.68
C ALA A 109 22.27 47.60 -11.91
N VAL A 110 22.73 46.36 -12.10
CA VAL A 110 23.99 45.86 -11.53
C VAL A 110 25.19 46.63 -12.07
N ASN A 111 25.24 46.88 -13.38
CA ASN A 111 26.32 47.63 -14.02
C ASN A 111 26.36 49.12 -13.63
N SER A 112 25.26 49.66 -13.12
CA SER A 112 25.17 51.05 -12.64
C SER A 112 25.69 51.24 -11.22
N LEU A 113 26.04 50.16 -10.51
CA LEU A 113 26.60 50.26 -9.15
C LEU A 113 28.01 50.86 -9.19
N PRO A 114 28.39 51.75 -8.25
CA PRO A 114 29.72 52.34 -8.19
C PRO A 114 30.83 51.27 -8.07
N SER A 115 31.87 51.37 -8.89
CA SER A 115 32.99 50.42 -8.91
C SER A 115 33.88 50.45 -7.67
N GLY A 116 33.78 51.48 -6.82
CA GLY A 116 34.53 51.65 -5.57
C GLY A 116 33.88 51.05 -4.32
N LEU A 117 32.74 50.34 -4.45
CA LEU A 117 32.07 49.71 -3.31
C LEU A 117 32.88 48.53 -2.75
N SER A 118 32.90 48.38 -1.43
CA SER A 118 33.39 47.15 -0.79
C SER A 118 32.48 45.96 -1.15
N SER A 119 33.01 44.73 -1.10
CA SER A 119 32.24 43.52 -1.42
C SER A 119 30.93 43.41 -0.63
N GLN A 120 30.96 43.75 0.67
CA GLN A 120 29.78 43.73 1.53
C GLN A 120 28.76 44.82 1.16
N ALA A 121 29.22 46.03 0.79
CA ALA A 121 28.33 47.12 0.37
C ALA A 121 27.73 46.85 -1.02
N ARG A 122 28.49 46.21 -1.91
CA ARG A 122 28.01 45.76 -3.22
C ARG A 122 26.94 44.70 -3.07
N GLU A 123 27.16 43.68 -2.24
CA GLU A 123 26.17 42.63 -1.99
C GLU A 123 24.86 43.19 -1.42
N LYS A 124 24.93 44.12 -0.45
CA LYS A 124 23.74 44.78 0.08
C LYS A 124 22.95 45.57 -0.98
N SER A 125 23.63 46.14 -1.97
CA SER A 125 23.00 46.85 -3.09
C SER A 125 22.38 45.92 -4.13
N LEU A 126 22.85 44.67 -4.25
CA LEU A 126 22.31 43.66 -5.17
C LEU A 126 20.96 43.10 -4.69
N ILE A 127 20.75 42.98 -3.38
CA ILE A 127 19.52 42.44 -2.78
C ILE A 127 18.24 43.12 -3.31
N PRO A 128 18.08 44.46 -3.26
CA PRO A 128 16.86 45.10 -3.76
C PRO A 128 16.69 44.97 -5.28
N ILE A 129 17.78 44.96 -6.06
CA ILE A 129 17.74 44.75 -7.52
C ILE A 129 17.25 43.34 -7.84
N ALA A 130 17.84 42.33 -7.19
CA ALA A 130 17.46 40.94 -7.36
C ALA A 130 16.00 40.69 -6.94
N LYS A 131 15.55 41.26 -5.82
CA LYS A 131 14.16 41.15 -5.34
C LYS A 131 13.16 41.72 -6.34
N GLU A 132 13.44 42.90 -6.88
CA GLU A 132 12.59 43.53 -7.90
C GLU A 132 12.60 42.73 -9.21
N GLY A 133 13.77 42.23 -9.63
CA GLY A 133 13.90 41.33 -10.78
C GLY A 133 13.06 40.05 -10.62
N ILE A 134 13.14 39.39 -9.46
CA ILE A 134 12.32 38.21 -9.14
C ILE A 134 10.82 38.56 -9.15
N THR A 135 10.44 39.74 -8.63
CA THR A 135 9.05 40.20 -8.65
C THR A 135 8.52 40.35 -10.08
N GLN A 136 9.32 40.91 -11.00
CA GLN A 136 8.96 41.04 -12.41
C GLN A 136 8.88 39.70 -13.14
N VAL A 137 9.80 38.76 -12.83
CA VAL A 137 9.74 37.38 -13.33
C VAL A 137 8.43 36.72 -12.89
N ASN A 138 8.10 36.80 -11.59
CA ASN A 138 6.88 36.23 -11.05
C ASN A 138 5.63 36.83 -11.70
N ASN A 139 5.56 38.15 -11.85
CA ASN A 139 4.44 38.82 -12.53
C ASN A 139 4.32 38.39 -13.99
N THR A 140 5.43 38.14 -14.69
CA THR A 140 5.43 37.69 -16.08
C THR A 140 4.82 36.29 -16.20
N VAL A 141 5.27 35.36 -15.34
CA VAL A 141 4.75 33.98 -15.31
C VAL A 141 3.28 33.95 -14.90
N GLN A 142 2.90 34.68 -13.85
CA GLN A 142 1.50 34.74 -13.39
C GLN A 142 0.55 35.29 -14.46
N ASN A 143 0.94 36.35 -15.15
CA ASN A 143 0.12 36.91 -16.23
C ASN A 143 0.04 35.95 -17.43
N ALA A 144 1.15 35.31 -17.81
CA ALA A 144 1.15 34.32 -18.88
C ALA A 144 0.23 33.13 -18.56
N ASN A 145 0.26 32.63 -17.32
CA ASN A 145 -0.63 31.55 -16.89
C ASN A 145 -2.11 31.98 -16.93
N LYS A 146 -2.41 33.20 -16.47
CA LYS A 146 -3.77 33.75 -16.53
C LYS A 146 -4.26 33.89 -17.98
N ASP A 147 -3.42 34.41 -18.86
CA ASP A 147 -3.74 34.59 -20.27
C ASP A 147 -3.91 33.22 -20.96
N MET A 148 -3.06 32.24 -20.63
CA MET A 148 -3.15 30.88 -21.17
C MET A 148 -4.42 30.15 -20.68
N ASN A 149 -4.79 30.32 -19.42
CA ASN A 149 -6.05 29.81 -18.88
C ASN A 149 -7.27 30.44 -19.56
N THR A 150 -7.18 31.72 -19.94
CA THR A 150 -8.23 32.37 -20.72
C THR A 150 -8.36 31.74 -22.11
N VAL A 151 -7.24 31.43 -22.76
CA VAL A 151 -7.22 30.70 -24.05
C VAL A 151 -7.79 29.28 -23.88
N ALA A 152 -7.42 28.55 -22.82
CA ALA A 152 -7.96 27.22 -22.51
C ALA A 152 -9.50 27.24 -22.32
N GLY A 153 -10.03 28.25 -21.62
CA GLY A 153 -11.47 28.44 -21.48
C GLY A 153 -12.17 28.67 -22.82
N ARG A 154 -11.55 29.40 -23.75
CA ARG A 154 -12.09 29.59 -25.10
C ARG A 154 -12.02 28.33 -25.95
N PHE A 155 -10.93 27.55 -25.86
CA PHE A 155 -10.86 26.22 -26.50
C PHE A 155 -11.98 25.29 -26.01
N THR A 156 -12.27 25.31 -24.71
CA THR A 156 -13.38 24.54 -24.14
C THR A 156 -14.74 25.00 -24.72
N GLY A 157 -14.94 26.31 -24.86
CA GLY A 157 -16.13 26.84 -25.53
C GLY A 157 -16.24 26.42 -27.00
N LEU A 158 -15.13 26.43 -27.75
CA LEU A 158 -15.08 25.96 -29.13
C LEU A 158 -15.41 24.47 -29.24
N LYS A 159 -14.93 23.63 -28.31
CA LYS A 159 -15.29 22.21 -28.24
C LYS A 159 -16.81 22.03 -28.13
N GLY A 160 -17.47 22.77 -27.25
CA GLY A 160 -18.94 22.73 -27.16
C GLY A 160 -19.66 23.16 -28.45
N GLU A 161 -19.12 24.14 -29.19
CA GLU A 161 -19.67 24.50 -30.51
C GLU A 161 -19.45 23.40 -31.57
N PHE A 162 -18.34 22.64 -31.51
CA PHE A 162 -18.11 21.47 -32.36
C PHE A 162 -19.04 20.30 -32.00
N ASP A 163 -19.22 20.01 -30.72
CA ASP A 163 -20.11 18.94 -30.23
C ASP A 163 -21.58 19.24 -30.60
N ALA A 164 -22.00 20.50 -30.60
CA ALA A 164 -23.33 20.88 -31.07
C ALA A 164 -23.58 20.57 -32.56
N LEU A 165 -22.53 20.36 -33.37
CA LEU A 165 -22.65 20.01 -34.78
C LEU A 165 -22.79 18.50 -35.03
N THR A 166 -22.50 17.63 -34.06
CA THR A 166 -22.65 16.17 -34.21
C THR A 166 -24.12 15.72 -34.14
N ASN A 167 -24.98 16.51 -33.50
CA ASN A 167 -26.40 16.21 -33.26
C ASN A 167 -27.37 16.70 -34.36
N GLN A 168 -26.92 16.90 -35.60
CA GLN A 168 -27.80 17.40 -36.66
C GLN A 168 -28.65 16.30 -37.30
N LYS A 169 -29.99 16.44 -37.21
CA LYS A 169 -30.96 15.60 -37.93
C LYS A 169 -31.22 16.21 -39.30
N PHE A 170 -30.74 15.55 -40.36
CA PHE A 170 -30.93 16.02 -41.73
C PHE A 170 -32.29 15.59 -42.29
N ALA A 171 -33.15 16.55 -42.60
CA ALA A 171 -34.53 16.44 -43.11
C ALA A 171 -35.66 16.07 -42.09
N PRO A 172 -36.91 16.55 -42.31
CA PRO A 172 -38.07 16.04 -41.57
C PRO A 172 -38.30 14.60 -42.00
N GLY A 173 -38.34 13.68 -41.03
CA GLY A 173 -38.43 12.23 -41.25
C GLY A 173 -39.45 11.83 -42.31
N GLU A 174 -38.96 11.59 -43.53
CA GLU A 174 -39.67 10.80 -44.52
C GLU A 174 -39.62 9.35 -44.03
N LYS A 175 -40.80 8.78 -43.79
CA LYS A 175 -41.00 7.35 -43.53
C LYS A 175 -40.27 6.55 -44.60
N LYS A 176 -39.17 5.88 -44.22
CA LYS A 176 -38.48 4.94 -45.10
C LYS A 176 -39.37 3.72 -45.30
N GLY A 177 -39.69 3.47 -46.56
CA GLY A 177 -40.25 2.20 -46.99
C GLY A 177 -39.22 1.08 -46.81
N ASP A 178 -39.67 0.06 -46.09
CA ASP A 178 -39.51 -1.36 -46.38
C ASP A 178 -38.15 -1.78 -46.96
N ALA A 179 -37.14 -1.84 -46.09
CA ALA A 179 -36.04 -2.78 -46.24
C ALA A 179 -36.10 -3.73 -45.04
N GLU A 180 -36.38 -5.00 -45.33
CA GLU A 180 -36.66 -6.05 -44.36
C GLU A 180 -35.45 -6.35 -43.46
N GLY A 181 -35.70 -6.37 -42.16
CA GLY A 181 -34.81 -6.91 -41.13
C GLY A 181 -34.41 -5.85 -40.10
N LEU A 182 -35.03 -5.93 -38.92
CA LEU A 182 -34.92 -5.04 -37.74
C LEU A 182 -35.93 -3.87 -37.74
N THR A 183 -37.18 -4.19 -37.44
CA THR A 183 -38.24 -3.19 -37.22
C THR A 183 -38.28 -2.76 -35.76
N ASP A 184 -37.94 -1.49 -35.53
CA ASP A 184 -38.66 -0.56 -34.63
C ASP A 184 -40.18 -0.79 -34.78
N LYS A 185 -40.86 -1.10 -33.67
CA LYS A 185 -42.29 -1.47 -33.67
C LYS A 185 -43.23 -0.27 -33.53
N ASP A 186 -42.69 0.93 -33.32
CA ASP A 186 -43.44 2.05 -32.73
C ASP A 186 -43.39 3.29 -33.63
N GLY A 187 -42.29 3.48 -34.37
CA GLY A 187 -42.14 4.50 -35.39
C GLY A 187 -42.31 5.94 -34.89
N ASP A 188 -42.05 6.20 -33.60
CA ASP A 188 -42.26 7.50 -32.96
C ASP A 188 -40.99 8.38 -32.87
N GLY A 189 -39.83 7.84 -33.25
CA GLY A 189 -38.57 8.58 -33.30
C GLY A 189 -37.96 8.90 -31.93
N LYS A 190 -38.38 8.20 -30.87
CA LYS A 190 -37.62 8.03 -29.63
C LYS A 190 -36.81 6.72 -29.68
N PRO A 191 -35.71 6.58 -28.92
CA PRO A 191 -35.05 5.29 -28.77
C PRO A 191 -36.04 4.32 -28.12
N ASP A 192 -36.16 3.09 -28.64
CA ASP A 192 -36.93 2.03 -27.98
C ASP A 192 -36.43 1.91 -26.53
N GLU A 193 -37.35 2.01 -25.57
CA GLU A 193 -37.09 1.74 -24.15
C GLU A 193 -36.61 0.29 -23.89
N ASP A 194 -36.46 -0.54 -24.93
CA ASP A 194 -36.14 -1.97 -24.88
C ASP A 194 -34.72 -2.33 -25.41
N ASP A 195 -33.93 -1.42 -26.00
CA ASP A 195 -32.55 -1.73 -26.43
C ASP A 195 -31.53 -1.40 -25.32
N VAL A 196 -31.22 -2.42 -24.51
CA VAL A 196 -30.31 -2.37 -23.37
C VAL A 196 -28.92 -1.83 -23.75
N HIS A 197 -28.42 -2.12 -24.94
CA HIS A 197 -27.06 -1.74 -25.37
C HIS A 197 -26.96 -0.23 -25.64
N LYS A 198 -27.97 0.34 -26.32
CA LYS A 198 -28.04 1.80 -26.53
C LYS A 198 -28.26 2.56 -25.23
N ARG A 199 -29.08 2.01 -24.33
CA ARG A 199 -29.28 2.61 -23.02
C ARG A 199 -28.00 2.61 -22.20
N ALA A 200 -27.25 1.51 -22.19
CA ALA A 200 -25.98 1.42 -21.49
C ALA A 200 -24.96 2.45 -22.00
N GLU A 201 -24.88 2.63 -23.33
CA GLU A 201 -23.99 3.63 -23.95
C GLU A 201 -24.34 5.06 -23.50
N GLN A 202 -25.61 5.44 -23.60
CA GLN A 202 -26.10 6.77 -23.20
C GLN A 202 -25.97 7.00 -21.70
N ASP A 203 -26.35 6.03 -20.89
CA ASP A 203 -26.29 6.15 -19.43
C ASP A 203 -24.86 6.30 -18.93
N VAL A 204 -23.90 5.55 -19.51
CA VAL A 204 -22.48 5.70 -19.15
C VAL A 204 -21.97 7.07 -19.59
N GLN A 205 -22.31 7.53 -20.80
CA GLN A 205 -21.89 8.84 -21.29
C GLN A 205 -22.42 9.98 -20.41
N ASP A 206 -23.70 9.93 -20.07
CA ASP A 206 -24.37 10.89 -19.20
C ASP A 206 -23.80 10.83 -17.78
N ALA A 207 -23.56 9.64 -17.24
CA ALA A 207 -22.98 9.45 -15.91
C ALA A 207 -21.58 10.06 -15.83
N LEU A 208 -20.68 9.74 -16.76
CA LEU A 208 -19.31 10.28 -16.81
C LEU A 208 -19.31 11.82 -17.01
N SER A 209 -20.38 12.37 -17.58
CA SER A 209 -20.61 13.82 -17.71
C SER A 209 -21.22 14.47 -16.45
N GLY A 210 -21.61 13.68 -15.45
CA GLY A 210 -22.10 14.13 -14.14
C GLY A 210 -23.60 13.98 -13.89
N ASN A 211 -24.35 13.30 -14.77
CA ASN A 211 -25.78 13.02 -14.59
C ASN A 211 -25.99 11.98 -13.48
N LYS A 212 -26.71 12.35 -12.42
CA LYS A 212 -26.90 11.50 -11.23
C LYS A 212 -27.86 10.35 -11.47
N GLU A 213 -28.93 10.59 -12.20
CA GLU A 213 -29.93 9.56 -12.51
C GLU A 213 -29.34 8.47 -13.42
N ALA A 214 -28.49 8.86 -14.37
CA ALA A 214 -27.74 7.92 -15.20
C ALA A 214 -26.70 7.16 -14.36
N ALA A 215 -25.94 7.85 -13.51
CA ALA A 215 -24.99 7.23 -12.60
C ALA A 215 -25.63 6.19 -11.68
N ALA A 216 -26.82 6.45 -11.14
CA ALA A 216 -27.58 5.50 -10.34
C ALA A 216 -27.96 4.22 -11.12
N ARG A 217 -28.29 4.33 -12.41
CA ARG A 217 -28.57 3.16 -13.27
C ARG A 217 -27.32 2.35 -13.56
N VAL A 218 -26.18 3.04 -13.79
CA VAL A 218 -24.88 2.37 -13.94
C VAL A 218 -24.51 1.64 -12.65
N GLU A 219 -24.68 2.28 -11.50
CA GLU A 219 -24.40 1.68 -10.19
C GLU A 219 -25.27 0.44 -9.92
N ASP A 220 -26.57 0.51 -10.19
CA ASP A 220 -27.49 -0.62 -10.04
C ASP A 220 -27.05 -1.81 -10.91
N ALA A 221 -26.66 -1.55 -12.17
CA ALA A 221 -26.14 -2.59 -13.06
C ALA A 221 -24.83 -3.21 -12.53
N LEU A 222 -23.85 -2.39 -12.14
CA LEU A 222 -22.53 -2.87 -11.69
C LEU A 222 -22.59 -3.59 -10.34
N SER A 223 -23.39 -3.08 -9.38
CA SER A 223 -23.50 -3.66 -8.03
C SER A 223 -24.07 -5.08 -8.00
N GLY A 224 -24.85 -5.45 -9.02
CA GLY A 224 -25.37 -6.81 -9.16
C GLY A 224 -24.35 -7.82 -9.70
N ILE A 225 -23.17 -7.39 -10.15
CA ILE A 225 -22.17 -8.27 -10.75
C ILE A 225 -21.41 -9.03 -9.66
N LYS A 226 -21.28 -10.34 -9.85
CA LYS A 226 -20.48 -11.22 -9.01
C LYS A 226 -19.43 -11.92 -9.86
N PRO A 227 -18.13 -11.73 -9.59
CA PRO A 227 -17.07 -12.50 -10.24
C PRO A 227 -17.36 -14.01 -10.21
N GLY A 228 -16.97 -14.71 -11.27
CA GLY A 228 -17.21 -16.15 -11.46
C GLY A 228 -18.63 -16.51 -11.89
N HIS A 229 -19.55 -15.54 -11.99
CA HIS A 229 -20.91 -15.75 -12.49
C HIS A 229 -21.12 -15.13 -13.87
N GLN A 230 -21.95 -15.76 -14.69
CA GLN A 230 -22.32 -15.21 -15.99
C GLN A 230 -23.10 -13.90 -15.81
N LEU A 231 -22.65 -12.85 -16.51
CA LEU A 231 -23.32 -11.56 -16.52
C LEU A 231 -24.67 -11.65 -17.26
N SER A 232 -25.67 -10.91 -16.75
CA SER A 232 -26.84 -10.59 -17.56
C SER A 232 -26.45 -9.69 -18.74
N GLU A 233 -27.30 -9.65 -19.77
CA GLU A 233 -27.12 -8.78 -20.95
C GLU A 233 -26.94 -7.31 -20.54
N GLN A 234 -27.74 -6.84 -19.57
CA GLN A 234 -27.61 -5.50 -19.00
C GLN A 234 -26.26 -5.30 -18.32
N GLN A 235 -25.87 -6.18 -17.42
CA GLN A 235 -24.58 -6.07 -16.72
C GLN A 235 -23.39 -6.04 -17.68
N GLY A 236 -23.40 -6.92 -18.69
CA GLY A 236 -22.37 -6.96 -19.72
C GLY A 236 -22.30 -5.67 -20.52
N ALA A 237 -23.44 -5.13 -20.97
CA ALA A 237 -23.50 -3.90 -21.74
C ALA A 237 -22.96 -2.69 -20.95
N TYR A 238 -23.40 -2.51 -19.69
CA TYR A 238 -22.94 -1.39 -18.85
C TYR A 238 -21.44 -1.49 -18.52
N LEU A 239 -20.92 -2.67 -18.16
CA LEU A 239 -19.49 -2.84 -17.88
C LEU A 239 -18.64 -2.61 -19.15
N SER A 240 -19.10 -3.10 -20.30
CA SER A 240 -18.43 -2.90 -21.59
C SER A 240 -18.36 -1.43 -22.00
N GLN A 241 -19.45 -0.68 -21.80
CA GLN A 241 -19.50 0.76 -22.08
C GLN A 241 -18.63 1.55 -21.11
N MET A 242 -18.59 1.17 -19.82
CA MET A 242 -17.66 1.77 -18.85
C MET A 242 -16.20 1.59 -19.30
N GLN A 243 -15.82 0.40 -19.79
CA GLN A 243 -14.48 0.14 -20.32
C GLN A 243 -14.19 1.00 -21.57
N ALA A 244 -15.08 1.00 -22.56
CA ALA A 244 -14.83 1.67 -23.83
C ALA A 244 -14.77 3.20 -23.71
N GLN A 245 -15.67 3.80 -22.93
CA GLN A 245 -15.76 5.27 -22.80
C GLN A 245 -14.66 5.85 -21.89
N GLN A 246 -14.17 5.07 -20.92
CA GLN A 246 -13.04 5.48 -20.07
C GLN A 246 -11.68 5.22 -20.73
N HIS A 247 -11.58 4.31 -21.71
CA HIS A 247 -10.32 3.85 -22.29
C HIS A 247 -9.35 4.98 -22.66
N GLY A 248 -9.85 6.03 -23.31
CA GLY A 248 -9.04 7.17 -23.80
C GLY A 248 -8.89 8.34 -22.83
N MET A 249 -9.47 8.27 -21.63
CA MET A 249 -9.39 9.36 -20.64
C MET A 249 -8.04 9.33 -19.92
N SER A 250 -7.47 10.50 -19.66
CA SER A 250 -6.33 10.64 -18.74
C SER A 250 -6.73 10.40 -17.29
N VAL A 251 -5.77 10.14 -16.40
CA VAL A 251 -6.02 9.96 -14.95
C VAL A 251 -6.74 11.18 -14.36
N ASP A 252 -6.35 12.39 -14.76
CA ASP A 252 -7.02 13.63 -14.32
C ASP A 252 -8.47 13.74 -14.83
N GLU A 253 -8.74 13.31 -16.07
CA GLU A 253 -10.11 13.29 -16.62
C GLU A 253 -10.97 12.25 -15.91
N LEU A 254 -10.41 11.09 -15.58
CA LEU A 254 -11.08 10.04 -14.79
C LEU A 254 -11.39 10.54 -13.39
N LYS A 255 -10.44 11.22 -12.73
CA LYS A 255 -10.65 11.86 -11.44
C LYS A 255 -11.71 12.96 -11.50
N ALA A 256 -11.69 13.80 -12.53
CA ALA A 256 -12.70 14.83 -12.71
C ALA A 256 -14.09 14.23 -13.00
N ALA A 257 -14.18 13.09 -13.68
CA ALA A 257 -15.43 12.35 -13.84
C ALA A 257 -15.92 11.78 -12.51
N GLU A 258 -15.04 11.17 -11.72
CA GLU A 258 -15.31 10.67 -10.37
C GLU A 258 -15.89 11.76 -9.45
N GLU A 259 -15.28 12.93 -9.42
CA GLU A 259 -15.75 14.06 -8.61
C GLU A 259 -17.13 14.57 -9.05
N ARG A 260 -17.41 14.57 -10.36
CA ARG A 260 -18.73 14.95 -10.89
C ARG A 260 -19.82 13.98 -10.51
N LEU A 261 -19.51 12.73 -10.13
CA LEU A 261 -20.48 11.69 -9.79
C LEU A 261 -21.03 11.78 -8.36
N GLY A 262 -20.37 12.52 -7.45
CA GLY A 262 -20.91 12.79 -6.11
C GLY A 262 -21.10 11.50 -5.31
N GLU A 263 -22.32 11.20 -4.87
CA GLU A 263 -22.58 9.97 -4.09
C GLU A 263 -22.34 8.67 -4.90
N HIS A 264 -22.47 8.71 -6.23
CA HIS A 264 -22.24 7.58 -7.13
C HIS A 264 -20.79 7.46 -7.61
N ARG A 265 -19.84 8.17 -6.98
CA ARG A 265 -18.43 8.19 -7.41
C ARG A 265 -17.76 6.81 -7.47
N GLY A 266 -18.26 5.86 -6.68
CA GLY A 266 -17.76 4.48 -6.65
C GLY A 266 -17.92 3.71 -7.97
N ILE A 267 -18.79 4.14 -8.91
CA ILE A 267 -18.99 3.39 -10.17
C ILE A 267 -17.72 3.28 -11.02
N ILE A 268 -16.82 4.28 -10.98
CA ILE A 268 -15.56 4.25 -11.72
C ILE A 268 -14.67 3.16 -11.14
N SER A 269 -14.40 3.20 -9.84
CA SER A 269 -13.63 2.17 -9.14
C SER A 269 -14.24 0.77 -9.32
N ASN A 270 -15.56 0.63 -9.10
CA ASN A 270 -16.26 -0.65 -9.24
C ASN A 270 -16.10 -1.21 -10.66
N SER A 271 -16.18 -0.35 -11.68
CA SER A 271 -15.97 -0.78 -13.06
C SER A 271 -14.55 -1.30 -13.28
N TRP A 272 -13.52 -0.65 -12.72
CA TRP A 272 -12.12 -1.07 -12.87
C TRP A 272 -11.85 -2.40 -12.16
N GLN A 273 -12.40 -2.58 -10.95
CA GLN A 273 -12.28 -3.83 -10.21
C GLN A 273 -12.93 -4.98 -11.00
N LEU A 274 -14.12 -4.75 -11.56
CA LEU A 274 -14.84 -5.75 -12.36
C LEU A 274 -14.16 -6.06 -13.69
N MET A 275 -13.74 -5.06 -14.47
CA MET A 275 -13.12 -5.29 -15.78
C MET A 275 -11.71 -5.89 -15.67
N SER A 276 -11.04 -5.69 -14.54
CA SER A 276 -9.69 -6.23 -14.29
C SER A 276 -9.68 -7.60 -13.60
N ASN A 277 -10.83 -8.13 -13.19
CA ASN A 277 -10.94 -9.43 -12.55
C ASN A 277 -11.07 -10.55 -13.61
N ASP A 278 -10.18 -11.54 -13.56
CA ASP A 278 -10.08 -12.61 -14.56
C ASP A 278 -11.31 -13.56 -14.58
N ASP A 279 -12.10 -13.58 -13.51
CA ASP A 279 -13.34 -14.35 -13.44
C ASP A 279 -14.55 -13.63 -14.04
N VAL A 280 -14.39 -12.38 -14.47
CA VAL A 280 -15.44 -11.59 -15.12
C VAL A 280 -15.30 -11.69 -16.64
N HIS A 281 -16.39 -12.06 -17.32
CA HIS A 281 -16.43 -12.19 -18.77
C HIS A 281 -17.53 -11.28 -19.32
N PHE A 282 -17.17 -10.32 -20.18
CA PHE A 282 -18.08 -9.28 -20.65
C PHE A 282 -17.92 -9.03 -22.17
N PRO A 283 -18.94 -8.54 -22.86
CA PRO A 283 -18.88 -8.33 -24.31
C PRO A 283 -17.91 -7.19 -24.65
N LYS A 284 -17.28 -7.25 -25.82
CA LYS A 284 -16.38 -6.20 -26.30
C LYS A 284 -17.18 -5.04 -26.92
N THR A 285 -16.85 -3.82 -26.52
CA THR A 285 -17.23 -2.58 -27.23
C THR A 285 -16.00 -2.01 -27.93
N GLU A 286 -16.14 -1.51 -29.16
CA GLU A 286 -15.04 -0.77 -29.80
C GLU A 286 -14.82 0.57 -29.08
N THR A 287 -13.57 1.00 -28.94
CA THR A 287 -13.20 2.27 -28.26
C THR A 287 -13.46 3.52 -29.13
N LYS A 288 -14.65 3.59 -29.75
CA LYS A 288 -15.11 4.69 -30.59
C LYS A 288 -16.48 5.16 -30.12
N VAL A 289 -16.75 6.45 -30.34
CA VAL A 289 -18.05 7.07 -30.03
C VAL A 289 -19.18 6.33 -30.76
N ASP A 290 -20.31 6.12 -30.07
CA ASP A 290 -21.51 5.40 -30.52
C ASP A 290 -21.34 3.88 -30.78
N ALA A 291 -20.18 3.30 -30.44
CA ALA A 291 -19.99 1.86 -30.57
C ALA A 291 -20.84 1.10 -29.53
N LEU A 292 -21.57 0.09 -29.99
CA LEU A 292 -22.30 -0.83 -29.11
C LEU A 292 -21.49 -2.12 -28.91
N ASP A 293 -21.72 -2.77 -27.79
CA ASP A 293 -21.10 -4.05 -27.50
C ASP A 293 -21.64 -5.15 -28.43
N ASN A 294 -20.84 -6.20 -28.59
CA ASN A 294 -21.23 -7.39 -29.34
C ASN A 294 -21.25 -8.61 -28.42
N SER A 295 -22.45 -9.09 -28.06
CA SER A 295 -22.64 -10.27 -27.21
C SER A 295 -22.06 -11.58 -27.76
N GLN A 296 -21.69 -11.62 -29.04
CA GLN A 296 -21.00 -12.76 -29.66
C GLN A 296 -19.47 -12.66 -29.55
N ASN A 297 -18.93 -11.52 -29.12
CA ASN A 297 -17.51 -11.26 -28.99
C ASN A 297 -17.19 -10.90 -27.54
N MET A 298 -16.96 -11.93 -26.73
CA MET A 298 -16.67 -11.79 -25.30
C MET A 298 -15.16 -11.61 -25.08
N GLU A 299 -14.82 -10.81 -24.07
CA GLU A 299 -13.48 -10.71 -23.52
C GLU A 299 -13.48 -11.17 -22.06
N THR A 300 -12.37 -11.77 -21.65
CA THR A 300 -12.08 -12.03 -20.24
C THR A 300 -11.51 -10.76 -19.64
N GLY A 301 -11.90 -10.49 -18.40
CA GLY A 301 -11.31 -9.43 -17.60
C GLY A 301 -9.80 -9.61 -17.43
N GLY A 302 -9.17 -8.56 -16.93
CA GLY A 302 -7.74 -8.54 -16.66
C GLY A 302 -7.14 -7.14 -16.80
N ARG A 303 -5.86 -7.02 -16.45
CA ARG A 303 -5.15 -5.72 -16.43
C ARG A 303 -5.24 -4.93 -17.74
N SER A 304 -5.25 -5.63 -18.88
CA SER A 304 -5.34 -5.00 -20.20
C SER A 304 -6.70 -4.35 -20.50
N GLN A 305 -7.70 -4.58 -19.64
CA GLN A 305 -9.04 -3.99 -19.78
C GLN A 305 -9.19 -2.65 -19.05
N LEU A 306 -8.25 -2.30 -18.17
CA LEU A 306 -8.23 -1.00 -17.50
C LEU A 306 -8.10 0.15 -18.51
N PRO A 307 -8.46 1.40 -18.15
CA PRO A 307 -8.17 2.55 -19.00
C PRO A 307 -6.69 2.65 -19.38
N GLU A 308 -6.39 3.12 -20.60
CA GLU A 308 -5.00 3.11 -21.12
C GLU A 308 -4.07 3.93 -20.21
N SER A 309 -4.55 5.06 -19.69
CA SER A 309 -3.80 5.92 -18.77
C SER A 309 -3.50 5.24 -17.42
N VAL A 310 -4.42 4.42 -16.90
CA VAL A 310 -4.23 3.63 -15.67
C VAL A 310 -3.19 2.54 -15.91
N GLN A 311 -3.27 1.82 -17.03
CA GLN A 311 -2.27 0.82 -17.42
C GLN A 311 -0.86 1.44 -17.55
N GLN A 312 -0.76 2.61 -18.17
CA GLN A 312 0.51 3.32 -18.35
C GLN A 312 1.12 3.77 -17.02
N ALA A 313 0.30 4.34 -16.12
CA ALA A 313 0.75 4.79 -14.82
C ALA A 313 1.27 3.63 -13.96
N LEU A 314 0.50 2.54 -13.85
CA LEU A 314 0.87 1.37 -13.04
C LEU A 314 2.05 0.58 -13.65
N GLY A 315 2.14 0.52 -14.99
CA GLY A 315 3.21 -0.20 -15.68
C GLY A 315 4.56 0.52 -15.78
N ARG A 316 4.64 1.79 -15.34
CA ARG A 316 5.87 2.63 -15.38
C ARG A 316 6.60 2.63 -16.74
N LYS A 317 5.86 2.46 -17.84
CA LYS A 317 6.42 2.12 -19.17
C LYS A 317 7.43 3.15 -19.69
N ASP A 318 7.25 4.41 -19.32
CA ASP A 318 8.11 5.53 -19.74
C ASP A 318 9.31 5.79 -18.81
N LEU A 319 9.42 5.05 -17.70
CA LEU A 319 10.45 5.22 -16.66
C LEU A 319 11.53 4.11 -16.69
N ASN A 320 11.31 3.01 -17.40
CA ASN A 320 12.15 1.80 -17.37
C ASN A 320 13.48 1.87 -18.16
N SER A 321 14.04 3.06 -18.42
CA SER A 321 15.32 3.23 -19.14
C SER A 321 16.47 3.61 -18.21
N PHE A 322 17.29 2.61 -17.86
CA PHE A 322 18.42 2.70 -16.91
C PHE A 322 19.41 3.86 -17.17
N LEU A 323 19.58 4.30 -18.43
CA LEU A 323 20.55 5.34 -18.82
C LEU A 323 20.02 6.79 -18.72
N SER A 324 18.73 6.99 -18.44
CA SER A 324 18.07 8.32 -18.39
C SER A 324 17.56 8.74 -17.00
N ASN A 325 17.76 7.91 -15.98
CA ASN A 325 17.04 8.00 -14.70
C ASN A 325 17.47 9.16 -13.78
N PHE A 326 18.69 9.69 -13.92
CA PHE A 326 19.15 10.80 -13.08
C PHE A 326 18.67 12.19 -13.55
N ASP A 327 18.08 12.30 -14.74
CA ASP A 327 17.67 13.57 -15.35
C ASP A 327 16.14 13.86 -15.25
N LYS A 328 15.35 12.96 -14.65
CA LYS A 328 13.86 13.01 -14.70
C LYS A 328 13.09 12.86 -13.37
N PRO A 329 13.58 13.35 -12.21
CA PRO A 329 12.86 13.18 -10.93
C PRO A 329 11.43 13.74 -10.92
N SER A 330 11.14 14.74 -11.74
CA SER A 330 9.78 15.28 -11.91
C SER A 330 8.82 14.30 -12.60
N GLU A 331 9.29 13.46 -13.53
CA GLU A 331 8.45 12.45 -14.19
C GLU A 331 8.11 11.30 -13.23
N TYR A 332 9.06 10.91 -12.37
CA TYR A 332 8.82 9.93 -11.31
C TYR A 332 7.85 10.45 -10.24
N ALA A 333 8.00 11.71 -9.83
CA ALA A 333 7.06 12.37 -8.92
C ALA A 333 5.65 12.46 -9.53
N GLU A 334 5.56 12.76 -10.83
CA GLU A 334 4.28 12.80 -11.54
C GLU A 334 3.62 11.42 -11.65
N ASN A 335 4.38 10.38 -11.96
CA ASN A 335 3.86 9.01 -11.96
C ASN A 335 3.35 8.61 -10.58
N ALA A 336 4.09 8.92 -9.50
CA ALA A 336 3.62 8.65 -8.15
C ALA A 336 2.32 9.40 -7.83
N ARG A 337 2.19 10.68 -8.22
CA ARG A 337 0.93 11.44 -8.08
C ARG A 337 -0.23 10.82 -8.86
N GLN A 338 0.01 10.33 -10.07
CA GLN A 338 -1.02 9.61 -10.85
C GLN A 338 -1.45 8.32 -10.15
N VAL A 339 -0.51 7.55 -9.61
CA VAL A 339 -0.84 6.31 -8.88
C VAL A 339 -1.58 6.59 -7.57
N SER A 340 -1.18 7.62 -6.82
CA SER A 340 -1.94 8.12 -5.66
C SER A 340 -3.38 8.52 -6.06
N THR A 341 -3.55 9.21 -7.20
CA THR A 341 -4.89 9.55 -7.71
C THR A 341 -5.71 8.32 -8.09
N ILE A 342 -5.09 7.30 -8.69
CA ILE A 342 -5.73 6.01 -9.00
C ILE A 342 -6.18 5.32 -7.70
N ALA A 343 -5.29 5.23 -6.71
CA ALA A 343 -5.60 4.66 -5.41
C ALA A 343 -6.73 5.42 -4.70
N ASP A 344 -6.74 6.76 -4.74
CA ASP A 344 -7.83 7.58 -4.19
C ASP A 344 -9.18 7.28 -4.86
N ILE A 345 -9.23 7.17 -6.20
CA ILE A 345 -10.45 6.74 -6.92
C ILE A 345 -10.88 5.35 -6.43
N VAL A 346 -9.93 4.42 -6.33
CA VAL A 346 -10.19 3.05 -5.88
C VAL A 346 -10.71 3.00 -4.44
N SER A 347 -10.23 3.90 -3.57
CA SER A 347 -10.62 3.97 -2.17
C SER A 347 -12.13 4.21 -1.96
N HIS A 348 -12.78 4.82 -2.95
CA HIS A 348 -14.21 5.16 -2.96
C HIS A 348 -15.12 4.07 -3.54
N GLY A 349 -14.55 2.96 -4.03
CA GLY A 349 -15.30 1.81 -4.53
C GLY A 349 -15.84 0.89 -3.44
N ASN A 350 -16.56 -0.14 -3.88
CA ASN A 350 -17.03 -1.23 -3.03
C ASN A 350 -15.88 -2.21 -2.77
N SER A 351 -15.45 -2.34 -1.51
CA SER A 351 -14.39 -3.26 -1.12
C SER A 351 -14.74 -4.73 -1.34
N GLU A 352 -16.02 -5.10 -1.46
CA GLU A 352 -16.41 -6.49 -1.77
C GLU A 352 -16.01 -6.93 -3.19
N LEU A 353 -15.74 -5.97 -4.08
CA LEU A 353 -15.26 -6.21 -5.44
C LEU A 353 -13.71 -6.27 -5.53
N GLN A 354 -13.00 -5.88 -4.46
CA GLN A 354 -11.53 -5.89 -4.36
C GLN A 354 -11.05 -7.28 -3.92
N ARG A 355 -11.25 -8.27 -4.79
CA ARG A 355 -10.84 -9.65 -4.55
C ARG A 355 -10.27 -10.25 -5.83
N ASP A 356 -9.01 -10.66 -5.77
CA ASP A 356 -8.27 -11.24 -6.89
C ASP A 356 -8.35 -10.40 -8.16
N THR A 357 -8.16 -9.08 -8.03
CA THR A 357 -8.29 -8.18 -9.18
C THR A 357 -6.94 -7.87 -9.83
N GLY A 358 -6.95 -7.75 -11.15
CA GLY A 358 -5.78 -7.33 -11.91
C GLY A 358 -5.34 -5.90 -11.54
N LEU A 359 -6.26 -5.02 -11.14
CA LEU A 359 -5.98 -3.66 -10.70
C LEU A 359 -5.18 -3.62 -9.41
N ASP A 360 -5.64 -4.32 -8.37
CA ASP A 360 -4.98 -4.32 -7.07
C ASP A 360 -3.60 -4.99 -7.19
N ALA A 361 -3.52 -6.10 -7.94
CA ALA A 361 -2.25 -6.73 -8.26
C ALA A 361 -1.30 -5.79 -9.06
N ALA A 362 -1.81 -4.95 -9.96
CA ALA A 362 -0.98 -3.99 -10.71
C ALA A 362 -0.48 -2.82 -9.83
N MET A 363 -1.27 -2.40 -8.83
CA MET A 363 -0.82 -1.44 -7.82
C MET A 363 0.27 -2.03 -6.91
N LEU A 364 0.14 -3.30 -6.51
CA LEU A 364 1.18 -4.01 -5.76
C LEU A 364 2.47 -4.16 -6.59
N ASP A 365 2.37 -4.54 -7.87
CA ASP A 365 3.51 -4.57 -8.79
C ASP A 365 4.22 -3.22 -8.88
N TRP A 366 3.44 -2.14 -9.03
CA TRP A 366 3.99 -0.78 -9.05
C TRP A 366 4.73 -0.45 -7.75
N SER A 367 4.18 -0.85 -6.61
CA SER A 367 4.80 -0.63 -5.30
C SER A 367 6.14 -1.37 -5.17
N ARG A 368 6.21 -2.63 -5.62
CA ARG A 368 7.44 -3.43 -5.66
C ARG A 368 8.49 -2.76 -6.53
N ASP A 369 8.14 -2.40 -7.76
CA ASP A 369 9.07 -1.78 -8.69
C ASP A 369 9.57 -0.42 -8.17
N THR A 370 8.72 0.31 -7.45
CA THR A 370 9.03 1.60 -6.83
C THR A 370 9.94 1.46 -5.62
N LEU A 371 9.72 0.46 -4.77
CA LEU A 371 10.60 0.15 -3.64
C LEU A 371 11.97 -0.36 -4.09
N HIS A 372 12.02 -1.08 -5.20
CA HIS A 372 13.26 -1.59 -5.80
C HIS A 372 14.02 -0.55 -6.65
N ASP A 373 13.47 0.66 -6.81
CA ASP A 373 14.00 1.68 -7.72
C ASP A 373 15.40 2.16 -7.31
N PRO A 374 16.40 2.18 -8.24
CA PRO A 374 17.74 2.70 -7.96
C PRO A 374 17.79 4.19 -7.60
N LEU A 375 16.74 4.97 -7.89
CA LEU A 375 16.60 6.38 -7.48
C LEU A 375 16.09 6.55 -6.04
N ARG A 376 15.74 5.46 -5.35
CA ARG A 376 15.41 5.54 -3.92
C ARG A 376 16.59 6.17 -3.16
N PRO A 377 16.34 7.02 -2.16
CA PRO A 377 17.41 7.57 -1.33
C PRO A 377 18.24 6.42 -0.77
N SER A 378 19.55 6.44 -1.01
CA SER A 378 20.44 5.51 -0.31
C SER A 378 20.33 5.76 1.19
N LEU A 379 20.61 4.75 2.01
CA LEU A 379 20.70 4.91 3.48
C LEU A 379 21.59 6.10 3.85
N TRP A 380 22.71 6.29 3.13
CA TRP A 380 23.55 7.48 3.27
C TRP A 380 22.79 8.78 3.01
N SER A 381 22.08 8.89 1.88
CA SER A 381 21.33 10.08 1.51
C SER A 381 20.25 10.41 2.53
N ALA A 382 19.54 9.38 3.01
CA ALA A 382 18.51 9.54 4.02
C ALA A 382 19.06 10.05 5.36
N VAL A 383 20.12 9.43 5.88
CA VAL A 383 20.65 9.77 7.21
C VAL A 383 21.45 11.09 7.18
N THR A 384 22.03 11.48 6.04
CA THR A 384 22.83 12.71 5.92
C THR A 384 22.06 13.90 5.33
N GLY A 385 20.88 13.67 4.74
CA GLY A 385 20.13 14.68 3.98
C GLY A 385 20.81 15.11 2.67
N ALA A 386 21.85 14.41 2.22
CA ALA A 386 22.65 14.79 1.05
C ALA A 386 22.23 14.01 -0.20
N GLY A 387 22.04 14.71 -1.33
CA GLY A 387 21.93 14.09 -2.67
C GLY A 387 20.59 13.41 -3.00
N GLY A 388 19.53 13.67 -2.24
CA GLY A 388 18.18 13.15 -2.52
C GLY A 388 17.32 14.06 -3.41
N PHE A 389 16.16 13.54 -3.84
CA PHE A 389 15.12 14.28 -4.56
C PHE A 389 13.87 14.43 -3.66
N PRO A 390 13.78 15.47 -2.81
CA PRO A 390 12.74 15.54 -1.77
C PRO A 390 11.31 15.50 -2.31
N GLU A 391 11.06 16.20 -3.43
CA GLU A 391 9.74 16.21 -4.07
C GLU A 391 9.31 14.82 -4.56
N TYR A 392 10.24 14.04 -5.12
CA TYR A 392 9.95 12.66 -5.52
C TYR A 392 9.76 11.77 -4.30
N ALA A 393 10.60 11.89 -3.27
CA ALA A 393 10.50 11.07 -2.06
C ALA A 393 9.14 11.23 -1.37
N GLU A 394 8.65 12.46 -1.24
CA GLU A 394 7.32 12.75 -0.69
C GLU A 394 6.20 12.17 -1.56
N ALA A 395 6.20 12.46 -2.87
CA ALA A 395 5.16 11.95 -3.77
C ALA A 395 5.14 10.41 -3.83
N ARG A 396 6.32 9.79 -3.85
CA ARG A 396 6.51 8.33 -3.82
C ARG A 396 5.91 7.73 -2.56
N ASP A 397 6.22 8.29 -1.41
CA ASP A 397 5.81 7.73 -0.12
C ASP A 397 4.33 7.89 0.14
N ASN A 398 3.73 9.01 -0.29
CA ASN A 398 2.28 9.18 -0.28
C ASN A 398 1.61 8.13 -1.20
N ALA A 399 2.12 7.95 -2.41
CA ALA A 399 1.57 6.97 -3.35
C ALA A 399 1.72 5.52 -2.87
N LEU A 400 2.86 5.15 -2.27
CA LEU A 400 3.04 3.84 -1.63
C LEU A 400 2.01 3.63 -0.52
N ALA A 401 1.81 4.64 0.34
CA ALA A 401 0.85 4.57 1.42
C ALA A 401 -0.60 4.44 0.91
N ASP A 402 -0.99 5.22 -0.09
CA ASP A 402 -2.31 5.13 -0.72
C ASP A 402 -2.54 3.75 -1.35
N VAL A 403 -1.53 3.20 -2.04
CA VAL A 403 -1.57 1.84 -2.59
C VAL A 403 -1.75 0.81 -1.48
N PHE A 404 -0.96 0.87 -0.40
CA PHE A 404 -1.08 -0.09 0.71
C PHE A 404 -2.43 0.01 1.42
N ASN A 405 -2.99 1.22 1.57
CA ASN A 405 -4.31 1.43 2.18
C ASN A 405 -5.49 1.00 1.29
N THR A 406 -5.25 0.76 0.00
CA THR A 406 -6.28 0.44 -0.99
C THR A 406 -6.12 -0.97 -1.52
N ALA A 407 -5.05 -1.26 -2.27
CA ALA A 407 -4.71 -2.59 -2.76
C ALA A 407 -4.51 -3.59 -1.62
N GLY A 408 -4.08 -3.13 -0.44
CA GLY A 408 -3.95 -3.96 0.75
C GLY A 408 -5.26 -4.60 1.24
N ARG A 409 -6.42 -4.11 0.78
CA ARG A 409 -7.74 -4.71 1.06
C ARG A 409 -7.99 -6.00 0.28
N ASP A 410 -7.30 -6.20 -0.84
CA ASP A 410 -7.34 -7.43 -1.61
C ASP A 410 -6.29 -8.41 -1.06
N HIS A 411 -6.64 -9.06 0.05
CA HIS A 411 -5.74 -9.97 0.77
C HIS A 411 -5.21 -11.10 -0.12
N ALA A 412 -5.95 -11.50 -1.15
CA ALA A 412 -5.54 -12.52 -2.10
C ALA A 412 -4.45 -12.02 -3.05
N ALA A 413 -4.60 -10.80 -3.58
CA ALA A 413 -3.52 -10.14 -4.33
C ALA A 413 -2.27 -9.92 -3.46
N VAL A 414 -2.42 -9.48 -2.20
CA VAL A 414 -1.30 -9.30 -1.26
C VAL A 414 -0.60 -10.63 -0.99
N SER A 415 -1.34 -11.68 -0.62
CA SER A 415 -0.75 -12.99 -0.35
C SER A 415 -0.01 -13.55 -1.57
N SER A 416 -0.56 -13.35 -2.77
CA SER A 416 0.09 -13.74 -4.02
C SER A 416 1.40 -12.98 -4.22
N GLU A 417 1.43 -11.67 -4.00
CA GLU A 417 2.65 -10.86 -4.11
C GLU A 417 3.73 -11.32 -3.12
N LEU A 418 3.37 -11.51 -1.85
CA LEU A 418 4.29 -11.92 -0.79
C LEU A 418 4.89 -13.31 -1.02
N SER A 419 4.10 -14.24 -1.54
CA SER A 419 4.52 -15.63 -1.84
C SER A 419 5.17 -15.81 -3.22
N SER A 420 5.24 -14.75 -4.03
CA SER A 420 5.80 -14.80 -5.39
C SER A 420 7.32 -15.00 -5.39
N GLU A 421 7.89 -15.32 -6.55
CA GLU A 421 9.36 -15.42 -6.73
C GLU A 421 10.09 -14.10 -6.39
N THR A 422 9.39 -12.96 -6.48
CA THR A 422 9.90 -11.63 -6.13
C THR A 422 9.51 -11.16 -4.73
N GLY A 423 8.65 -11.89 -4.03
CA GLY A 423 8.08 -11.49 -2.74
C GLY A 423 9.14 -11.28 -1.66
N GLN A 424 10.17 -12.11 -1.61
CA GLN A 424 11.29 -11.93 -0.68
C GLN A 424 12.08 -10.64 -0.94
N GLN A 425 12.25 -10.25 -2.21
CA GLN A 425 12.90 -8.98 -2.56
C GLN A 425 12.00 -7.79 -2.20
N PHE A 426 10.70 -7.89 -2.48
CA PHE A 426 9.70 -6.89 -2.10
C PHE A 426 9.70 -6.63 -0.59
N LEU A 427 9.59 -7.69 0.23
CA LEU A 427 9.66 -7.60 1.69
C LEU A 427 10.99 -7.00 2.15
N THR A 428 12.10 -7.43 1.57
CA THR A 428 13.42 -6.88 1.93
C THR A 428 13.52 -5.39 1.62
N ASP A 429 13.00 -4.94 0.49
CA ASP A 429 13.01 -3.52 0.13
C ASP A 429 12.03 -2.71 0.99
N LEU A 430 10.89 -3.28 1.37
CA LEU A 430 9.91 -2.65 2.27
C LEU A 430 10.47 -2.46 3.69
N HIS A 431 11.10 -3.48 4.28
CA HIS A 431 11.74 -3.37 5.59
C HIS A 431 12.85 -2.31 5.60
N ASN A 432 13.68 -2.27 4.55
CA ASN A 432 14.77 -1.31 4.44
C ASN A 432 14.33 0.06 3.89
N HIS A 433 13.04 0.26 3.63
CA HIS A 433 12.55 1.50 3.03
C HIS A 433 12.72 2.66 3.99
N VAL A 434 13.26 3.76 3.47
CA VAL A 434 13.36 5.00 4.24
C VAL A 434 12.30 5.97 3.78
N TRP A 435 11.32 6.16 4.66
CA TRP A 435 10.23 7.12 4.51
C TRP A 435 10.75 8.56 4.64
N ALA A 436 10.27 9.43 3.76
CA ALA A 436 10.56 10.85 3.76
C ALA A 436 10.07 11.52 5.04
N ASP A 437 10.85 12.49 5.54
CA ASP A 437 10.46 13.35 6.66
C ASP A 437 9.53 14.46 6.14
N ALA A 438 8.27 14.10 5.91
CA ALA A 438 7.19 14.93 5.41
C ALA A 438 6.02 15.02 6.41
N PRO A 439 5.09 15.99 6.28
CA PRO A 439 3.95 16.14 7.18
C PRO A 439 3.13 14.85 7.38
N ASP A 440 2.96 14.06 6.32
CA ASP A 440 2.16 12.83 6.31
C ASP A 440 2.98 11.57 6.66
N SER A 441 4.25 11.73 7.04
CA SER A 441 5.20 10.62 7.22
C SER A 441 4.78 9.58 8.26
N VAL A 442 4.00 9.97 9.27
CA VAL A 442 3.49 9.04 10.29
C VAL A 442 2.42 8.12 9.68
N ASP A 443 1.46 8.70 8.96
CA ASP A 443 0.39 7.94 8.32
C ASP A 443 0.95 7.06 7.19
N ASN A 444 1.92 7.57 6.44
CA ASN A 444 2.61 6.80 5.41
C ASN A 444 3.32 5.57 5.99
N LYS A 445 4.06 5.72 7.09
CA LYS A 445 4.69 4.59 7.78
C LYS A 445 3.67 3.57 8.25
N ASN A 446 2.55 4.04 8.81
CA ASN A 446 1.50 3.17 9.34
C ASN A 446 0.72 2.42 8.26
N SER A 447 0.79 2.83 6.99
CA SER A 447 0.11 2.15 5.88
C SER A 447 0.55 0.68 5.69
N VAL A 448 1.74 0.29 6.17
CA VAL A 448 2.19 -1.11 6.16
C VAL A 448 1.28 -2.02 6.96
N HIS A 449 0.60 -1.50 8.00
CA HIS A 449 -0.41 -2.28 8.74
C HIS A 449 -1.60 -2.66 7.84
N SER A 450 -2.06 -1.74 7.00
CA SER A 450 -3.13 -2.02 6.03
C SER A 450 -2.71 -3.09 5.02
N LEU A 451 -1.41 -3.21 4.74
CA LEU A 451 -0.88 -4.21 3.82
C LEU A 451 -0.82 -5.61 4.44
N ILE A 452 -0.36 -5.76 5.68
CA ILE A 452 -0.01 -7.09 6.23
C ILE A 452 -0.69 -7.49 7.54
N SER A 453 -1.27 -6.57 8.33
CA SER A 453 -1.80 -6.94 9.65
C SER A 453 -3.02 -7.86 9.60
N TRP A 454 -3.77 -7.88 8.49
CA TRP A 454 -4.88 -8.81 8.27
C TRP A 454 -4.46 -10.29 8.36
N ILE A 455 -3.17 -10.59 8.13
CA ILE A 455 -2.61 -11.94 8.21
C ILE A 455 -2.83 -12.54 9.61
N GLY A 456 -2.70 -11.72 10.65
CA GLY A 456 -2.96 -12.13 12.02
C GLY A 456 -4.46 -12.35 12.27
N ASP A 457 -5.28 -11.40 11.83
CA ASP A 457 -6.75 -11.43 12.00
C ASP A 457 -7.40 -12.64 11.31
N GLU A 458 -6.87 -13.04 10.14
CA GLU A 458 -7.40 -14.14 9.33
C GLU A 458 -6.83 -15.52 9.69
N ALA A 459 -5.81 -15.60 10.56
CA ALA A 459 -5.10 -16.84 10.90
C ALA A 459 -6.01 -17.98 11.38
N HIS A 460 -7.05 -17.63 12.14
CA HIS A 460 -8.03 -18.57 12.70
C HIS A 460 -9.41 -18.47 12.03
N SER A 461 -9.48 -17.92 10.81
CA SER A 461 -10.74 -17.80 10.08
C SER A 461 -11.44 -19.16 9.95
N PRO A 462 -12.77 -19.23 10.18
CA PRO A 462 -13.52 -20.46 9.93
C PRO A 462 -13.61 -20.82 8.44
N ASN A 463 -13.27 -19.89 7.55
CA ASN A 463 -13.10 -20.17 6.12
C ASN A 463 -11.67 -20.71 5.89
N GLU A 464 -11.59 -21.97 5.43
CA GLU A 464 -10.30 -22.66 5.25
C GLU A 464 -9.39 -21.98 4.23
N GLU A 465 -9.94 -21.41 3.16
CA GLU A 465 -9.19 -20.70 2.12
C GLU A 465 -8.61 -19.39 2.66
N THR A 466 -9.42 -18.65 3.43
CA THR A 466 -8.99 -17.42 4.12
C THR A 466 -7.84 -17.70 5.10
N ALA A 467 -7.98 -18.70 5.98
CA ALA A 467 -6.93 -19.06 6.93
C ALA A 467 -5.68 -19.61 6.24
N THR A 468 -5.83 -20.40 5.17
CA THR A 468 -4.69 -20.93 4.39
C THR A 468 -3.92 -19.80 3.72
N ARG A 469 -4.62 -18.84 3.11
CA ARG A 469 -4.01 -17.66 2.49
C ARG A 469 -3.21 -16.84 3.52
N ALA A 470 -3.80 -16.58 4.69
CA ALA A 470 -3.11 -15.89 5.77
C ALA A 470 -1.83 -16.64 6.18
N GLY A 471 -1.88 -17.96 6.32
CA GLY A 471 -0.68 -18.74 6.64
C GLY A 471 0.42 -18.75 5.58
N VAL A 472 0.05 -18.74 4.29
CA VAL A 472 1.01 -18.61 3.19
C VAL A 472 1.72 -17.25 3.24
N ALA A 473 0.97 -16.18 3.49
CA ALA A 473 1.53 -14.84 3.65
C ALA A 473 2.42 -14.73 4.91
N ALA A 474 1.97 -15.30 6.03
CA ALA A 474 2.74 -15.38 7.27
C ALA A 474 4.05 -16.15 7.10
N HIS A 475 4.04 -17.26 6.34
CA HIS A 475 5.25 -18.02 6.01
C HIS A 475 6.27 -17.14 5.26
N ALA A 476 5.82 -16.41 4.23
CA ALA A 476 6.70 -15.54 3.45
C ALA A 476 7.33 -14.43 4.33
N LEU A 477 6.56 -13.83 5.24
CA LEU A 477 7.05 -12.86 6.22
C LEU A 477 8.08 -13.46 7.17
N ALA A 478 7.73 -14.58 7.83
CA ALA A 478 8.61 -15.22 8.81
C ALA A 478 9.92 -15.69 8.17
N GLN A 479 9.86 -16.24 6.95
CA GLN A 479 11.03 -16.60 6.18
C GLN A 479 11.90 -15.35 5.88
N ASN A 480 11.29 -14.24 5.49
CA ASN A 480 12.02 -13.01 5.17
C ASN A 480 12.79 -12.47 6.37
N LEU A 481 12.14 -12.42 7.54
CA LEU A 481 12.75 -12.00 8.80
C LEU A 481 13.92 -12.93 9.17
N SER A 482 13.71 -14.24 9.09
CA SER A 482 14.75 -15.24 9.38
C SER A 482 15.96 -15.12 8.45
N ASP A 483 15.73 -15.08 7.13
CA ASP A 483 16.81 -15.09 6.13
C ASP A 483 17.61 -13.77 6.08
N ASN A 484 17.03 -12.66 6.57
CA ASN A 484 17.65 -11.33 6.55
C ASN A 484 17.96 -10.77 7.95
N HIS A 485 17.85 -11.57 9.01
CA HIS A 485 17.94 -11.09 10.39
C HIS A 485 19.20 -10.27 10.66
N GLU A 486 20.39 -10.77 10.29
CA GLU A 486 21.67 -10.05 10.48
C GLU A 486 21.63 -8.67 9.84
N ARG A 487 21.07 -8.55 8.63
CA ARG A 487 20.98 -7.29 7.90
C ARG A 487 20.03 -6.32 8.59
N TYR A 488 18.96 -6.82 9.18
CA TYR A 488 17.93 -6.02 9.84
C TYR A 488 18.39 -5.48 11.19
N VAL A 489 19.07 -6.30 12.00
CA VAL A 489 19.55 -5.86 13.31
C VAL A 489 20.94 -5.21 13.27
N ASN A 490 21.80 -5.61 12.32
CA ASN A 490 23.18 -5.13 12.16
C ASN A 490 23.43 -4.60 10.74
N PRO A 491 22.81 -3.48 10.34
CA PRO A 491 23.02 -2.92 9.01
C PRO A 491 24.50 -2.50 8.84
N PRO A 492 25.08 -2.65 7.62
CA PRO A 492 26.47 -2.33 7.38
C PRO A 492 26.78 -0.86 7.68
N ASP A 493 27.90 -0.63 8.37
CA ASP A 493 28.43 0.72 8.64
C ASP A 493 28.66 1.48 7.33
N VAL A 494 28.22 2.75 7.27
CA VAL A 494 28.59 3.61 6.14
C VAL A 494 29.95 4.28 6.41
N PRO A 495 30.98 4.04 5.59
CA PRO A 495 32.32 4.58 5.83
C PRO A 495 32.33 6.12 5.91
N GLY A 496 32.73 6.66 7.07
CA GLY A 496 32.77 8.10 7.31
C GLY A 496 31.41 8.75 7.61
N GLY A 497 30.37 7.94 7.81
CA GLY A 497 29.00 8.37 8.15
C GLY A 497 28.67 8.26 9.63
N PRO A 498 27.48 8.74 10.00
CA PRO A 498 26.86 8.36 11.29
C PRO A 498 26.60 6.85 11.34
N VAL A 499 26.39 6.33 12.55
CA VAL A 499 25.98 4.92 12.79
C VAL A 499 24.75 4.60 11.93
N THR A 500 24.81 3.50 11.18
CA THR A 500 23.69 3.06 10.36
C THR A 500 22.54 2.60 11.26
N PRO A 501 21.34 3.20 11.18
CA PRO A 501 20.20 2.75 11.97
C PRO A 501 19.72 1.37 11.49
N ASN A 502 19.44 0.47 12.42
CA ASN A 502 18.83 -0.83 12.16
C ASN A 502 17.36 -0.68 11.70
N VAL A 503 16.72 -1.78 11.29
CA VAL A 503 15.35 -1.75 10.75
C VAL A 503 14.34 -1.15 11.72
N ALA A 504 14.44 -1.47 13.02
CA ALA A 504 13.55 -0.92 14.04
C ALA A 504 13.68 0.60 14.19
N ASN A 505 14.88 1.15 14.00
CA ASN A 505 15.08 2.61 13.99
C ASN A 505 14.63 3.26 12.68
N LEU A 506 14.70 2.55 11.56
CA LEU A 506 14.34 3.05 10.23
C LEU A 506 12.82 3.01 9.97
N ASN A 507 12.21 1.87 10.25
CA ASN A 507 10.83 1.54 9.93
C ASN A 507 10.17 0.77 11.10
N PRO A 508 10.00 1.39 12.27
CA PRO A 508 9.38 0.75 13.44
C PRO A 508 7.94 0.28 13.18
N ALA A 509 7.21 0.99 12.32
CA ALA A 509 5.85 0.61 11.94
C ALA A 509 5.82 -0.74 11.18
N MET A 510 6.85 -1.05 10.40
CA MET A 510 6.97 -2.35 9.74
C MET A 510 7.15 -3.46 10.77
N ILE A 511 8.09 -3.31 11.71
CA ILE A 511 8.34 -4.32 12.76
C ILE A 511 7.10 -4.52 13.66
N ALA A 512 6.38 -3.43 13.95
CA ALA A 512 5.09 -3.54 14.64
C ALA A 512 4.04 -4.29 13.82
N ALA A 513 3.98 -4.09 12.49
CA ALA A 513 3.06 -4.81 11.62
C ALA A 513 3.44 -6.29 11.47
N ASP A 514 4.73 -6.63 11.43
CA ASP A 514 5.23 -8.01 11.45
C ASP A 514 4.82 -8.73 12.73
N ALA A 515 5.01 -8.08 13.88
CA ALA A 515 4.61 -8.62 15.18
C ALA A 515 3.11 -8.94 15.21
N VAL A 516 2.25 -8.02 14.74
CA VAL A 516 0.80 -8.26 14.65
C VAL A 516 0.46 -9.39 13.68
N ALA A 517 1.09 -9.41 12.50
CA ALA A 517 0.84 -10.44 11.48
C ALA A 517 1.25 -11.84 11.94
N LEU A 518 2.37 -11.95 12.68
CA LEU A 518 2.96 -13.23 13.09
C LEU A 518 2.54 -13.71 14.48
N GLU A 519 1.87 -12.89 15.30
CA GLU A 519 1.45 -13.27 16.65
C GLU A 519 0.70 -14.62 16.72
N PRO A 520 -0.24 -14.93 15.80
CA PRO A 520 -0.94 -16.22 15.82
C PRO A 520 -0.08 -17.40 15.41
N TYR A 521 1.04 -17.16 14.73
CA TYR A 521 1.91 -18.19 14.13
C TYR A 521 3.10 -18.57 15.01
N GLN A 522 3.23 -18.00 16.21
CA GLN A 522 4.37 -18.23 17.12
C GLN A 522 4.60 -19.70 17.49
N GLU A 523 3.53 -20.46 17.73
CA GLU A 523 3.62 -21.92 17.95
C GLU A 523 4.06 -22.65 16.68
N ALA A 524 3.63 -22.16 15.51
CA ALA A 524 3.99 -22.76 14.23
C ALA A 524 5.47 -22.55 13.87
N LEU A 525 6.06 -21.41 14.27
CA LEU A 525 7.50 -21.16 14.16
C LEU A 525 8.34 -22.23 14.87
N VAL A 526 7.82 -22.79 15.96
CA VAL A 526 8.50 -23.83 16.73
C VAL A 526 8.01 -25.24 16.43
N GLY A 527 7.28 -25.42 15.33
CA GLY A 527 6.82 -26.72 14.85
C GLY A 527 5.58 -27.27 15.56
N HIS A 528 4.80 -26.43 16.23
CA HIS A 528 3.50 -26.77 16.80
C HIS A 528 2.37 -26.11 16.00
N ASN A 529 1.70 -26.85 15.11
CA ASN A 529 0.74 -26.30 14.13
C ASN A 529 -0.67 -26.92 14.25
N SER A 530 -1.16 -27.20 15.46
CA SER A 530 -2.43 -27.93 15.64
C SER A 530 -3.65 -27.23 15.04
N ASP A 531 -3.68 -25.88 15.05
CA ASP A 531 -4.84 -25.07 14.64
C ASP A 531 -4.55 -24.02 13.55
N ILE A 532 -3.33 -23.99 13.01
CA ILE A 532 -2.90 -23.05 11.95
C ILE A 532 -2.89 -23.74 10.58
N ARG A 533 -3.33 -23.02 9.54
CA ARG A 533 -3.38 -23.51 8.15
C ARG A 533 -2.43 -22.72 7.27
N GLY A 534 -1.95 -23.34 6.18
CA GLY A 534 -1.15 -22.67 5.14
C GLY A 534 0.28 -22.26 5.53
N PHE A 535 0.62 -22.23 6.81
CA PHE A 535 1.97 -21.91 7.28
C PHE A 535 2.89 -23.13 7.15
N GLU A 536 3.78 -23.11 6.17
CA GLU A 536 4.86 -24.10 6.07
C GLU A 536 5.93 -23.80 7.12
N PRO A 537 6.44 -24.80 7.87
CA PRO A 537 7.52 -24.57 8.83
C PRO A 537 8.75 -23.96 8.15
N ILE A 538 9.30 -22.90 8.75
CA ILE A 538 10.61 -22.35 8.36
C ILE A 538 11.71 -23.05 9.18
N GLY A 539 12.86 -23.30 8.56
CA GLY A 539 13.93 -24.09 9.19
C GLY A 539 13.56 -25.58 9.35
N SER A 540 14.09 -26.23 10.40
CA SER A 540 13.86 -27.66 10.67
C SER A 540 13.40 -27.91 12.13
N PRO A 541 12.28 -27.32 12.58
CA PRO A 541 11.82 -27.44 13.98
C PRO A 541 11.52 -28.89 14.39
N GLY A 542 11.22 -29.78 13.44
CA GLY A 542 11.05 -31.21 13.67
C GLY A 542 12.32 -31.91 14.20
N ASP A 543 13.49 -31.40 13.81
CA ASP A 543 14.81 -31.91 14.22
C ASP A 543 15.35 -31.19 15.46
N GLY A 544 14.58 -30.27 16.05
CA GLY A 544 15.01 -29.41 17.16
C GLY A 544 15.80 -28.18 16.71
N ASP A 545 15.97 -27.96 15.41
CA ASP A 545 16.61 -26.75 14.90
C ASP A 545 15.60 -25.59 14.81
N LEU A 546 15.73 -24.67 15.76
CA LEU A 546 14.87 -23.51 15.95
C LEU A 546 15.56 -22.18 15.63
N GLU A 547 16.63 -22.21 14.81
CA GLU A 547 17.35 -21.00 14.39
C GLU A 547 16.43 -19.98 13.73
N ALA A 548 15.59 -20.43 12.79
CA ALA A 548 14.65 -19.55 12.10
C ALA A 548 13.66 -18.86 13.06
N ALA A 549 13.17 -19.57 14.08
CA ALA A 549 12.28 -19.00 15.08
C ALA A 549 13.01 -17.94 15.93
N ARG A 550 14.24 -18.23 16.38
CA ARG A 550 15.07 -17.27 17.13
C ARG A 550 15.34 -15.99 16.33
N ASN A 551 15.66 -16.14 15.04
CA ASN A 551 15.93 -15.02 14.15
C ASN A 551 14.69 -14.12 13.97
N VAL A 552 13.48 -14.69 13.91
CA VAL A 552 12.22 -13.92 13.89
C VAL A 552 12.04 -13.13 15.19
N PHE A 553 12.23 -13.77 16.35
CA PHE A 553 12.17 -13.08 17.65
C PHE A 553 13.24 -11.99 17.77
N GLU A 554 14.47 -12.24 17.33
CA GLU A 554 15.56 -11.25 17.33
C GLU A 554 15.18 -9.97 16.57
N VAL A 555 14.62 -10.11 15.37
CA VAL A 555 14.25 -8.94 14.55
C VAL A 555 13.10 -8.18 15.20
N ILE A 556 12.07 -8.86 15.70
CA ILE A 556 10.95 -8.20 16.40
C ILE A 556 11.43 -7.53 17.69
N ASP A 557 12.31 -8.17 18.45
CA ASP A 557 12.87 -7.66 19.71
C ASP A 557 13.72 -6.39 19.53
N SER A 558 14.19 -6.14 18.30
CA SER A 558 14.92 -4.93 17.97
C SER A 558 14.05 -3.66 18.08
N ASP A 559 12.72 -3.77 17.97
CA ASP A 559 11.76 -2.72 18.33
C ASP A 559 11.08 -3.04 19.67
N ARG A 560 11.31 -2.21 20.68
CA ARG A 560 10.80 -2.47 22.04
C ARG A 560 9.28 -2.32 22.17
N GLY A 561 8.62 -1.61 21.25
CA GLY A 561 7.16 -1.53 21.22
C GLY A 561 6.54 -2.82 20.73
N ALA A 562 7.04 -3.35 19.61
CA ALA A 562 6.64 -4.62 19.02
C ALA A 562 6.96 -5.80 19.93
N ALA A 563 8.19 -5.85 20.47
CA ALA A 563 8.66 -6.89 21.38
C ALA A 563 7.73 -7.12 22.58
N LYS A 564 7.20 -6.03 23.15
CA LYS A 564 6.38 -6.07 24.37
C LYS A 564 5.10 -6.89 24.15
N GLU A 565 4.35 -6.59 23.10
CA GLU A 565 3.09 -7.28 22.80
C GLU A 565 3.33 -8.69 22.24
N PHE A 566 4.30 -8.83 21.31
CA PHE A 566 4.63 -10.12 20.70
C PHE A 566 5.12 -11.14 21.74
N ASN A 567 6.03 -10.76 22.61
CA ASN A 567 6.55 -11.65 23.65
C ASN A 567 5.50 -11.94 24.73
N ALA A 568 4.63 -10.98 25.07
CA ALA A 568 3.52 -11.23 25.99
C ALA A 568 2.58 -12.33 25.46
N ALA A 569 2.25 -12.29 24.17
CA ALA A 569 1.43 -13.30 23.53
C ALA A 569 2.14 -14.67 23.50
N ALA A 570 3.45 -14.71 23.26
CA ALA A 570 4.23 -15.94 23.27
C ALA A 570 4.36 -16.53 24.68
N GLU A 571 4.63 -15.71 25.70
CA GLU A 571 4.70 -16.12 27.10
C GLU A 571 3.35 -16.66 27.59
N GLN A 572 2.24 -16.05 27.17
CA GLN A 572 0.90 -16.58 27.47
C GLN A 572 0.69 -17.98 26.88
N LYS A 573 1.19 -18.25 25.66
CA LYS A 573 1.14 -19.59 25.04
C LYS A 573 2.00 -20.61 25.79
N VAL A 574 3.21 -20.22 26.23
CA VAL A 574 4.06 -21.06 27.11
C VAL A 574 3.30 -21.45 28.38
N ILE A 575 2.65 -20.48 29.04
CA ILE A 575 1.83 -20.71 30.23
C ILE A 575 0.68 -21.70 29.93
N ASN A 576 -0.04 -21.51 28.83
CA ASN A 576 -1.16 -22.36 28.43
C ASN A 576 -0.71 -23.82 28.26
N HIS A 577 0.41 -24.05 27.59
CA HIS A 577 0.95 -25.40 27.38
C HIS A 577 1.47 -26.03 28.68
N GLN A 578 2.17 -25.29 29.54
CA GLN A 578 2.61 -25.82 30.85
C GLN A 578 1.41 -26.28 31.70
N GLN A 579 0.31 -25.53 31.64
CA GLN A 579 -0.90 -25.91 32.33
C GLN A 579 -1.65 -27.06 31.68
N ALA A 580 -1.77 -27.09 30.34
CA ALA A 580 -2.38 -28.20 29.62
C ALA A 580 -1.66 -29.51 29.97
N PHE A 581 -0.32 -29.47 30.03
CA PHE A 581 0.51 -30.56 30.50
C PHE A 581 0.19 -30.96 31.96
N ALA A 582 0.15 -29.99 32.89
CA ALA A 582 -0.14 -30.26 34.30
C ALA A 582 -1.55 -30.85 34.52
N HIS A 583 -2.56 -30.37 33.80
CA HIS A 583 -3.92 -30.90 33.85
C HIS A 583 -4.00 -32.33 33.29
N ALA A 584 -3.34 -32.59 32.16
CA ALA A 584 -3.23 -33.93 31.59
C ALA A 584 -2.52 -34.89 32.56
N ALA A 585 -1.53 -34.38 33.30
CA ALA A 585 -0.80 -35.15 34.29
C ALA A 585 -1.67 -35.58 35.48
N ALA A 586 -2.64 -34.76 35.89
CA ALA A 586 -3.58 -35.06 36.97
C ALA A 586 -4.70 -36.03 36.56
N GLY A 587 -5.08 -36.03 35.26
CA GLY A 587 -6.23 -36.79 34.75
C GLY A 587 -5.93 -38.20 34.24
N SER A 588 -4.67 -38.64 34.21
CA SER A 588 -4.28 -39.93 33.62
C SER A 588 -3.99 -41.01 34.66
N ASP A 589 -4.79 -42.09 34.65
CA ASP A 589 -4.66 -43.22 35.58
C ASP A 589 -3.55 -44.23 35.17
N GLU A 590 -2.97 -44.12 33.97
CA GLU A 590 -1.82 -44.93 33.55
C GLU A 590 -1.23 -44.32 32.26
N ALA A 591 0.05 -43.97 32.31
CA ALA A 591 0.98 -43.71 31.20
C ALA A 591 0.35 -43.38 29.82
N ILE A 592 0.18 -42.10 29.49
CA ILE A 592 -0.30 -41.69 28.16
C ILE A 592 0.84 -41.30 27.23
N ALA A 593 0.80 -41.94 26.05
CA ALA A 593 1.61 -41.76 24.86
C ALA A 593 1.49 -40.36 24.25
N ASP A 594 2.63 -39.81 23.79
CA ASP A 594 2.87 -38.65 22.91
C ASP A 594 2.19 -37.30 23.16
N THR A 595 0.97 -37.22 23.71
CA THR A 595 0.23 -35.96 23.89
C THR A 595 0.80 -35.07 25.02
N PRO A 596 1.12 -35.59 26.23
CA PRO A 596 1.79 -34.79 27.27
C PRO A 596 3.19 -34.33 26.86
N LYS A 597 3.88 -35.02 25.93
CA LYS A 597 5.17 -34.53 25.42
C LYS A 597 5.02 -33.35 24.48
N GLY A 598 3.90 -33.25 23.75
CA GLY A 598 3.63 -32.18 22.81
C GLY A 598 3.57 -30.80 23.47
N ASP A 599 2.77 -30.66 24.53
CA ASP A 599 2.63 -29.40 25.27
C ASP A 599 3.93 -28.99 25.97
N LEU A 600 4.59 -29.95 26.65
CA LEU A 600 5.87 -29.68 27.31
C LEU A 600 6.95 -29.25 26.29
N LYS A 601 6.99 -29.88 25.12
CA LYS A 601 7.88 -29.54 24.02
C LYS A 601 7.57 -28.16 23.46
N ALA A 602 6.30 -27.85 23.17
CA ALA A 602 5.88 -26.55 22.65
C ALA A 602 6.23 -25.41 23.63
N ALA A 603 5.92 -25.59 24.92
CA ALA A 603 6.29 -24.63 25.96
C ALA A 603 7.81 -24.39 26.02
N ALA A 604 8.61 -25.47 26.04
CA ALA A 604 10.05 -25.38 26.14
C ALA A 604 10.68 -24.76 24.88
N TYR A 605 10.25 -25.19 23.69
CA TYR A 605 10.73 -24.68 22.40
C TYR A 605 10.41 -23.19 22.24
N LEU A 606 9.17 -22.78 22.51
CA LEU A 606 8.76 -21.38 22.42
C LEU A 606 9.50 -20.51 23.45
N GLN A 607 9.61 -20.97 24.70
CA GLN A 607 10.37 -20.26 25.72
C GLN A 607 11.86 -20.13 25.35
N GLY A 608 12.44 -21.19 24.78
CA GLY A 608 13.81 -21.18 24.28
C GLY A 608 13.99 -20.19 23.14
N ALA A 609 13.06 -20.16 22.17
CA ALA A 609 13.10 -19.24 21.04
C ALA A 609 12.98 -17.77 21.47
N ILE A 610 12.05 -17.43 22.38
CA ILE A 610 11.92 -16.08 22.96
C ILE A 610 13.24 -15.66 23.60
N ASN A 611 13.83 -16.53 24.42
CA ASN A 611 15.05 -16.20 25.16
C ASN A 611 16.27 -16.12 24.23
N GLY A 612 16.34 -17.00 23.23
CA GLY A 612 17.40 -17.02 22.24
C GLY A 612 17.37 -15.79 21.34
N GLY A 613 16.18 -15.36 20.88
CA GLY A 613 16.02 -14.14 20.09
C GLY A 613 16.41 -12.88 20.88
N ALA A 614 15.96 -12.76 22.14
CA ALA A 614 16.35 -11.66 23.01
C ALA A 614 17.86 -11.62 23.33
N GLU A 615 18.50 -12.79 23.44
CA GLU A 615 19.96 -12.91 23.61
C GLU A 615 20.68 -12.48 22.32
N GLN A 616 20.22 -12.94 21.15
CA GLN A 616 20.76 -12.55 19.84
C GLN A 616 20.64 -11.03 19.61
N GLU A 617 19.49 -10.40 19.91
CA GLU A 617 19.31 -8.94 19.79
C GLU A 617 20.30 -8.17 20.66
N ALA A 618 20.50 -8.62 21.89
CA ALA A 618 21.42 -8.01 22.83
C ALA A 618 22.88 -8.12 22.34
N ILE A 619 23.23 -9.27 21.76
CA ILE A 619 24.54 -9.52 21.13
C ILE A 619 24.73 -8.64 19.90
N ALA A 620 23.71 -8.53 19.03
CA ALA A 620 23.72 -7.68 17.83
C ALA A 620 24.01 -6.21 18.21
N ARG A 621 23.45 -5.73 19.32
CA ARG A 621 23.74 -4.40 19.86
C ARG A 621 25.14 -4.22 20.47
N GLY A 622 25.95 -5.27 20.52
CA GLY A 622 27.30 -5.26 21.07
C GLY A 622 27.36 -5.13 22.60
N LEU A 623 26.31 -5.57 23.31
CA LEU A 623 26.27 -5.57 24.77
C LEU A 623 27.24 -6.61 25.34
N GLN A 624 27.80 -6.35 26.52
CA GLN A 624 28.63 -7.33 27.25
C GLN A 624 27.76 -8.26 28.11
N ASP A 625 28.31 -9.39 28.58
CA ASP A 625 27.57 -10.45 29.31
C ASP A 625 26.62 -9.92 30.40
N SER A 626 27.08 -8.99 31.26
CA SER A 626 26.24 -8.44 32.33
C SER A 626 25.12 -7.52 31.84
N GLU A 627 25.28 -6.91 30.67
CA GLU A 627 24.30 -6.03 30.02
C GLU A 627 23.30 -6.86 29.19
N ILE A 628 23.74 -7.96 28.58
CA ILE A 628 22.87 -8.92 27.88
C ILE A 628 21.83 -9.47 28.85
N ALA A 629 22.27 -9.98 30.01
CA ALA A 629 21.37 -10.48 31.05
C ALA A 629 20.31 -9.45 31.45
N LYS A 630 20.71 -8.18 31.56
CA LYS A 630 19.81 -7.09 31.90
C LYS A 630 18.84 -6.75 30.78
N SER A 631 19.30 -6.71 29.53
CA SER A 631 18.45 -6.48 28.35
C SER A 631 17.35 -7.54 28.25
N MET A 632 17.73 -8.82 28.36
CA MET A 632 16.79 -9.95 28.33
C MET A 632 15.77 -9.87 29.47
N TYR A 633 16.21 -9.55 30.69
CA TYR A 633 15.31 -9.35 31.83
C TYR A 633 14.28 -8.25 31.55
N ASP A 634 14.72 -7.12 30.99
CA ASP A 634 13.86 -5.96 30.74
C ASP A 634 12.83 -6.22 29.63
N ILE A 635 13.21 -6.91 28.55
CA ILE A 635 12.27 -7.32 27.48
C ILE A 635 11.17 -8.19 28.07
N LYS A 636 11.54 -9.28 28.74
CA LYS A 636 10.57 -10.22 29.33
C LYS A 636 9.67 -9.53 30.34
N LYS A 637 10.26 -8.68 31.20
CA LYS A 637 9.47 -7.94 32.18
C LYS A 637 8.42 -7.07 31.51
N SER A 638 8.75 -6.42 30.41
CA SER A 638 7.79 -5.59 29.68
C SER A 638 6.64 -6.41 29.07
N GLY A 639 6.89 -7.65 28.61
CA GLY A 639 5.86 -8.56 28.12
C GLY A 639 4.94 -9.04 29.25
N LEU A 640 5.51 -9.49 30.37
CA LEU A 640 4.72 -9.84 31.56
C LEU A 640 3.88 -8.66 32.08
N ASP A 641 4.41 -7.44 32.04
CA ASP A 641 3.66 -6.25 32.45
C ASP A 641 2.41 -6.00 31.56
N VAL A 642 2.42 -6.38 30.27
CA VAL A 642 1.22 -6.42 29.41
C VAL A 642 0.24 -7.47 29.90
N LEU A 643 0.72 -8.68 30.18
CA LEU A 643 -0.09 -9.83 30.55
C LEU A 643 -0.94 -9.58 31.81
N PHE A 644 -0.32 -8.95 32.82
CA PHE A 644 -1.02 -8.54 34.04
C PHE A 644 -1.80 -7.24 33.88
N GLY A 645 -1.58 -6.50 32.78
CA GLY A 645 -2.10 -5.16 32.53
C GLY A 645 -1.34 -4.07 33.31
N GLU A 646 -1.12 -2.92 32.68
CA GLU A 646 -0.31 -1.82 33.23
C GLU A 646 -0.88 -1.16 34.51
N LEU A 647 -2.07 -1.58 34.99
CA LEU A 647 -2.75 -0.96 36.13
C LEU A 647 -2.29 -1.58 37.47
N PRO A 648 -1.91 -0.77 38.47
CA PRO A 648 -1.55 -1.26 39.80
C PRO A 648 -2.68 -2.09 40.44
N GLY A 649 -2.36 -3.28 40.97
CA GLY A 649 -3.27 -4.15 41.71
C GLY A 649 -3.94 -5.27 40.90
N LYS A 650 -3.55 -5.47 39.63
CA LYS A 650 -3.85 -6.71 38.91
C LYS A 650 -2.79 -7.76 39.22
N ASP A 651 -3.09 -8.61 40.19
CA ASP A 651 -2.12 -9.59 40.69
C ASP A 651 -2.30 -11.00 40.08
N HIS A 652 -3.28 -11.22 39.20
CA HIS A 652 -3.58 -12.55 38.62
C HIS A 652 -3.81 -12.44 37.11
N ILE A 653 -3.45 -13.50 36.37
CA ILE A 653 -3.77 -13.62 34.93
C ILE A 653 -5.23 -14.05 34.78
N PRO A 654 -6.05 -13.37 33.94
CA PRO A 654 -7.43 -13.78 33.70
C PRO A 654 -7.53 -15.24 33.26
N GLY A 655 -8.37 -16.03 33.94
CA GLY A 655 -8.56 -17.46 33.65
C GLY A 655 -7.62 -18.40 34.39
N TYR A 656 -6.65 -17.89 35.14
CA TYR A 656 -5.64 -18.68 35.83
C TYR A 656 -5.49 -18.31 37.31
N ASP A 657 -5.22 -19.31 38.16
CA ASP A 657 -4.91 -19.12 39.59
C ASP A 657 -3.39 -18.97 39.81
N MET A 658 -2.76 -18.06 39.06
CA MET A 658 -1.33 -17.74 39.18
C MET A 658 -1.16 -16.26 39.48
N THR A 659 -0.32 -15.96 40.46
CA THR A 659 -0.03 -14.58 40.82
C THR A 659 1.06 -13.96 39.93
N ARG A 660 1.13 -12.63 39.89
CA ARG A 660 2.23 -11.90 39.24
C ARG A 660 3.59 -12.32 39.75
N ASP A 661 3.76 -12.42 41.06
CA ASP A 661 5.04 -12.81 41.68
C ASP A 661 5.46 -14.24 41.28
N MET A 662 4.50 -15.17 41.20
CA MET A 662 4.75 -16.54 40.73
C MET A 662 5.28 -16.56 39.30
N VAL A 663 4.65 -15.81 38.40
CA VAL A 663 5.02 -15.76 36.97
C VAL A 663 6.33 -14.99 36.77
N GLU A 664 6.49 -13.81 37.38
CA GLU A 664 7.74 -13.06 37.34
C GLU A 664 8.91 -13.90 37.85
N SER A 665 8.74 -14.64 38.95
CA SER A 665 9.78 -15.53 39.46
C SER A 665 10.09 -16.71 38.54
N ALA A 666 9.13 -17.18 37.75
CA ALA A 666 9.30 -18.32 36.83
C ALA A 666 9.96 -17.92 35.51
N PHE A 667 9.67 -16.72 35.00
CA PHE A 667 10.10 -16.26 33.67
C PHE A 667 11.30 -15.30 33.70
N LEU A 668 11.37 -14.42 34.71
CA LEU A 668 12.42 -13.39 34.81
C LEU A 668 13.66 -13.84 35.59
N GLY A 669 13.48 -14.69 36.60
CA GLY A 669 14.55 -15.01 37.54
C GLY A 669 14.96 -13.81 38.40
N ALA A 670 16.22 -13.75 38.84
CA ALA A 670 16.74 -12.63 39.63
C ALA A 670 17.09 -11.43 38.73
N ASN A 671 16.69 -10.22 39.12
CA ASN A 671 17.05 -8.99 38.41
C ASN A 671 18.57 -8.78 38.42
N PRO A 672 19.25 -8.78 37.25
CA PRO A 672 20.69 -8.57 37.18
C PRO A 672 21.05 -7.10 37.44
N GLU A 673 22.13 -6.87 38.19
CA GLU A 673 22.71 -5.53 38.37
C GLU A 673 24.01 -5.39 37.55
N PRO A 674 24.06 -4.47 36.55
CA PRO A 674 25.25 -4.27 35.72
C PRO A 674 26.50 -3.94 36.55
N GLY A 675 27.62 -4.59 36.25
CA GLY A 675 28.93 -4.27 36.85
C GLY A 675 29.17 -4.75 38.29
N LYS A 676 28.24 -5.47 38.93
CA LYS A 676 28.54 -6.25 40.12
C LYS A 676 29.25 -7.55 39.68
N ALA A 677 30.49 -7.72 40.12
CA ALA A 677 31.34 -8.87 39.83
C ALA A 677 30.87 -10.14 40.55
N ASP A 678 29.67 -10.62 40.23
CA ASP A 678 29.32 -12.02 40.45
C ASP A 678 29.41 -12.71 39.08
N PRO A 679 30.40 -13.58 38.82
CA PRO A 679 30.60 -14.25 37.52
C PRO A 679 29.51 -15.26 37.16
N ALA A 680 28.37 -15.24 37.83
CA ALA A 680 27.32 -16.23 37.69
C ALA A 680 25.95 -15.63 38.03
N VAL A 681 25.56 -14.53 37.36
CA VAL A 681 24.13 -14.47 37.00
C VAL A 681 23.95 -15.53 35.93
N GLN A 682 23.89 -16.81 36.35
CA GLN A 682 23.35 -17.84 35.50
C GLN A 682 21.94 -17.37 35.18
N ILE A 683 21.73 -17.00 33.92
CA ILE A 683 20.39 -16.85 33.35
C ILE A 683 19.82 -18.28 33.32
N ASP A 684 19.52 -18.83 34.50
CA ASP A 684 19.04 -20.20 34.71
C ASP A 684 17.52 -20.22 34.43
N THR A 685 17.16 -19.60 33.31
CA THR A 685 15.78 -19.37 32.89
C THR A 685 15.08 -20.68 32.60
N SER A 686 15.80 -21.69 32.12
CA SER A 686 15.27 -23.05 32.00
C SER A 686 14.98 -23.64 33.38
N GLN A 687 15.90 -23.56 34.35
CA GLN A 687 15.70 -24.09 35.69
C GLN A 687 14.52 -23.41 36.43
N HIS A 688 14.31 -22.12 36.22
CA HIS A 688 13.14 -21.40 36.74
C HIS A 688 11.83 -21.90 36.11
N ALA A 689 11.79 -22.05 34.79
CA ALA A 689 10.64 -22.60 34.07
C ALA A 689 10.37 -24.08 34.42
N VAL A 690 11.42 -24.89 34.56
CA VAL A 690 11.35 -26.30 35.02
C VAL A 690 10.78 -26.38 36.42
N THR A 691 11.24 -25.51 37.34
CA THR A 691 10.76 -25.50 38.72
C THR A 691 9.29 -25.08 38.78
N SER A 692 8.88 -24.10 37.99
CA SER A 692 7.48 -23.66 37.87
C SER A 692 6.59 -24.77 37.29
N THR A 693 7.00 -25.39 36.18
CA THR A 693 6.29 -26.52 35.57
C THR A 693 6.17 -27.68 36.56
N SER A 694 7.25 -27.99 37.26
CA SER A 694 7.27 -29.05 38.27
C SER A 694 6.33 -28.77 39.44
N TYR A 695 6.27 -27.51 39.87
CA TYR A 695 5.32 -27.04 40.89
C TYR A 695 3.87 -27.20 40.41
N GLN A 696 3.55 -26.77 39.19
CA GLN A 696 2.20 -26.88 38.63
C GLN A 696 1.75 -28.34 38.54
N VAL A 697 2.62 -29.24 38.07
CA VAL A 697 2.34 -30.68 38.01
C VAL A 697 2.17 -31.26 39.41
N ALA A 698 3.03 -30.89 40.37
CA ALA A 698 2.92 -31.37 41.75
C ALA A 698 1.59 -30.93 42.40
N ASN A 699 1.17 -29.69 42.18
CA ASN A 699 -0.14 -29.19 42.61
C ASN A 699 -1.30 -29.91 41.94
N ALA A 700 -1.22 -30.16 40.63
CA ALA A 700 -2.25 -30.88 39.89
C ALA A 700 -2.39 -32.33 40.38
N LEU A 701 -1.29 -32.94 40.85
CA LEU A 701 -1.25 -34.24 41.54
C LEU A 701 -1.68 -34.16 43.03
N GLU A 702 -2.28 -33.05 43.47
CA GLU A 702 -2.76 -32.82 44.83
C GLU A 702 -1.71 -33.04 45.93
N VAL A 703 -0.46 -32.62 45.67
CA VAL A 703 0.62 -32.70 46.66
C VAL A 703 0.23 -32.00 47.97
N HIS A 704 0.52 -32.65 49.09
CA HIS A 704 0.14 -32.16 50.42
C HIS A 704 1.30 -32.29 51.41
N ARG A 705 1.17 -31.62 52.56
CA ARG A 705 2.19 -31.69 53.62
C ARG A 705 2.35 -33.13 54.12
N GLY A 706 3.58 -33.51 54.47
CA GLY A 706 3.90 -34.84 55.01
C GLY A 706 4.24 -35.90 53.97
N VAL A 707 4.31 -35.54 52.68
CA VAL A 707 4.90 -36.41 51.65
C VAL A 707 6.41 -36.57 51.91
N PRO A 708 7.00 -37.78 51.82
CA PRO A 708 8.40 -38.02 52.17
C PRO A 708 9.42 -37.27 51.29
N GLU A 709 9.02 -36.86 50.09
CA GLU A 709 9.90 -36.30 49.06
C GLU A 709 10.10 -34.78 49.21
N ILE A 710 9.16 -34.09 49.84
CA ILE A 710 9.17 -32.63 49.97
C ILE A 710 9.19 -32.23 51.45
N PRO A 711 10.25 -31.56 51.92
CA PRO A 711 10.34 -31.06 53.29
C PRO A 711 9.16 -30.16 53.70
N ASP A 712 8.64 -30.34 54.92
CA ASP A 712 7.49 -29.58 55.48
C ASP A 712 7.66 -28.05 55.48
N LYS A 713 8.92 -27.57 55.40
CA LYS A 713 9.25 -26.14 55.29
C LYS A 713 8.79 -25.50 53.97
N PHE A 714 8.57 -26.32 52.94
CA PHE A 714 8.09 -25.90 51.64
C PHE A 714 6.57 -25.92 51.52
N PHE A 715 5.85 -26.12 52.62
CA PHE A 715 4.39 -26.01 52.67
C PHE A 715 3.98 -24.81 53.51
N ASP A 716 2.94 -24.09 53.05
CA ASP A 716 2.14 -23.20 53.89
C ASP A 716 0.82 -23.89 54.22
N GLY A 717 0.65 -24.25 55.49
CA GLY A 717 -0.41 -25.18 55.90
C GLY A 717 -0.28 -26.54 55.20
N ASN A 718 -1.25 -26.86 54.33
CA ASN A 718 -1.26 -28.08 53.51
C ASN A 718 -0.97 -27.79 52.02
N GLN A 719 -0.81 -26.52 51.65
CA GLN A 719 -0.53 -26.11 50.28
C GLN A 719 0.98 -26.02 50.06
N LEU A 720 1.44 -26.50 48.91
CA LEU A 720 2.82 -26.33 48.51
C LEU A 720 3.08 -24.85 48.24
N LYS A 721 4.16 -24.31 48.82
CA LYS A 721 4.59 -22.94 48.56
C LYS A 721 4.94 -22.80 47.09
N SER A 722 4.55 -21.69 46.49
CA SER A 722 4.92 -21.37 45.11
C SER A 722 6.38 -20.94 45.00
N PRO A 723 7.02 -21.01 43.80
CA PRO A 723 8.45 -20.72 43.64
C PRO A 723 8.91 -19.34 44.12
N ASP A 724 8.06 -18.32 44.05
CA ASP A 724 8.30 -16.95 44.52
C ASP A 724 8.38 -16.86 46.06
N GLN A 725 7.71 -17.78 46.77
CA GLN A 725 7.74 -17.87 48.22
C GLN A 725 9.01 -18.59 48.74
N ILE A 726 9.87 -19.08 47.83
CA ILE A 726 11.09 -19.82 48.16
C ILE A 726 12.30 -18.87 48.12
N SER A 727 13.03 -18.83 49.23
CA SER A 727 14.26 -18.03 49.33
C SER A 727 15.32 -18.50 48.33
N THR A 728 16.13 -17.58 47.80
CA THR A 728 17.19 -17.91 46.82
C THR A 728 18.12 -19.04 47.28
N SER A 729 18.45 -19.09 48.58
CA SER A 729 19.29 -20.14 49.17
C SER A 729 18.63 -21.53 49.20
N GLU A 730 17.31 -21.61 49.08
CA GLU A 730 16.54 -22.86 49.18
C GLU A 730 16.01 -23.35 47.83
N ARG A 731 16.12 -22.56 46.76
CA ARG A 731 15.60 -22.89 45.42
C ARG A 731 16.12 -24.22 44.87
N SER A 732 17.42 -24.49 45.03
CA SER A 732 18.03 -25.75 44.58
C SER A 732 17.47 -26.97 45.31
N GLU A 733 17.28 -26.87 46.64
CA GLU A 733 16.68 -27.93 47.45
C GLU A 733 15.20 -28.12 47.10
N TYR A 734 14.48 -27.02 46.86
CA TYR A 734 13.08 -27.03 46.46
C TYR A 734 12.88 -27.72 45.09
N ALA A 735 13.66 -27.33 44.08
CA ALA A 735 13.64 -27.97 42.76
C ALA A 735 13.98 -29.47 42.82
N THR A 736 14.99 -29.83 43.63
CA THR A 736 15.35 -31.24 43.86
C THR A 736 14.20 -32.03 44.52
N SER A 737 13.53 -31.42 45.49
CA SER A 737 12.40 -32.03 46.22
C SER A 737 11.20 -32.26 45.28
N LEU A 738 10.88 -31.29 44.43
CA LEU A 738 9.87 -31.41 43.39
C LEU A 738 10.20 -32.54 42.42
N ASN A 739 11.43 -32.59 41.89
CA ASN A 739 11.84 -33.66 40.98
C ASN A 739 11.72 -35.05 41.62
N ASN A 740 12.10 -35.19 42.90
CA ASN A 740 11.95 -36.45 43.64
C ASN A 740 10.48 -36.87 43.79
N TYR A 741 9.59 -35.90 44.08
CA TYR A 741 8.15 -36.14 44.16
C TYR A 741 7.59 -36.61 42.81
N LEU A 742 7.88 -35.86 41.75
CA LEU A 742 7.42 -36.15 40.39
C LEU A 742 7.95 -37.49 39.86
N GLN A 743 9.19 -37.85 40.19
CA GLN A 743 9.76 -39.15 39.85
C GLN A 743 8.94 -40.31 40.41
N LYS A 744 8.41 -40.19 41.63
CA LYS A 744 7.55 -41.24 42.22
C LYS A 744 6.15 -41.31 41.62
N HIS A 745 5.72 -40.24 40.96
CA HIS A 745 4.41 -40.13 40.32
C HIS A 745 4.46 -40.32 38.80
N GLY A 746 5.56 -40.88 38.26
CA GLY A 746 5.68 -41.22 36.84
C GLY A 746 6.19 -40.10 35.93
N TYR A 747 6.54 -38.93 36.49
CA TYR A 747 7.05 -37.76 35.76
C TYR A 747 8.56 -37.56 35.97
N GLY A 748 9.29 -38.65 36.23
CA GLY A 748 10.75 -38.62 36.36
C GLY A 748 11.41 -38.17 35.06
N GLY A 749 12.36 -37.23 35.15
CA GLY A 749 13.05 -36.69 33.99
C GLY A 749 12.30 -35.58 33.25
N LEU A 750 11.19 -35.06 33.81
CA LEU A 750 10.49 -33.89 33.28
C LEU A 750 11.45 -32.71 33.10
N GLY A 751 12.21 -32.37 34.14
CA GLY A 751 13.18 -31.27 34.08
C GLY A 751 14.19 -31.46 32.96
N THR A 752 14.85 -32.62 32.90
CA THR A 752 15.81 -32.96 31.84
C THR A 752 15.20 -32.89 30.44
N THR A 753 13.94 -33.31 30.28
CA THR A 753 13.24 -33.26 28.99
C THR A 753 12.93 -31.83 28.59
N TYR A 754 12.43 -31.03 29.53
CA TYR A 754 12.16 -29.62 29.31
C TYR A 754 13.45 -28.85 29.00
N ASP A 755 14.51 -29.05 29.76
CA ASP A 755 15.81 -28.40 29.55
C ASP A 755 16.39 -28.74 28.18
N MET A 756 16.36 -30.02 27.77
CA MET A 756 16.79 -30.44 26.43
C MET A 756 16.01 -29.69 25.34
N TYR A 757 14.69 -29.62 25.45
CA TYR A 757 13.89 -28.89 24.47
C TYR A 757 14.12 -27.38 24.51
N TYR A 758 14.29 -26.83 25.71
CA TYR A 758 14.60 -25.42 25.88
C TYR A 758 15.96 -25.07 25.27
N GLU A 759 16.98 -25.91 25.44
CA GLU A 759 18.32 -25.73 24.86
C GLU A 759 18.27 -25.79 23.33
N ASP A 760 17.53 -26.73 22.73
CA ASP A 760 17.23 -26.75 21.29
C ASP A 760 16.63 -25.39 20.83
N GLY A 761 15.62 -24.91 21.56
CA GLY A 761 14.96 -23.63 21.31
C GLY A 761 15.86 -22.42 21.47
N ALA A 762 16.74 -22.43 22.47
CA ALA A 762 17.69 -21.35 22.73
C ALA A 762 18.96 -21.43 21.86
N GLY A 763 19.19 -22.54 21.16
CA GLY A 763 20.37 -22.77 20.31
C GLY A 763 21.64 -23.07 21.11
N LYS A 764 21.54 -23.87 22.18
CA LYS A 764 22.62 -24.14 23.14
C LYS A 764 23.16 -25.56 23.11
#